data_AF-A0A3A3G9Y4-F1
#
_entry.id   AF-A0A3A3G9Y4-F1
#
_cell.length_a   1.000
_cell.length_b   1.000
_cell.length_c   1.000
_cell.angle_alpha   90.00
_cell.angle_beta   90.00
_cell.angle_gamma   90.00
#
_symmetry.space_group_name_H-M   'P 1'
#
loop_
_entity.id
_entity.type
_entity.pdbx_description
1 polymer ?
#
loop_
_entity_poly.entity_id
_entity_poly.type
_entity_poly.pdbx_seq_one_letter_code
_entity_poly.pdbx_strand_id
1 'polypeptide(L)'
;MNKTRPAFFPPSRVATGWIADILFTLASAGLVASILGVAFLNSANWPTGGDAASHLLYAKLYADDLLFSGQILPWMPEVFGGLPFLSYYFPLPFIVMALLSKLTGLAVAFKWGSFLAAMLLPGAVFSASRRWLGFSWPAALFGALGALAFLVHEQNSIWGGNLLSTLAGEFSYSYGMLFALLSMMAWARAVTLQRGWLLAALLEAASGFSHGFPLLILGFSSFLLLLDCGDAGAGRTARFKRTFFMLMAGHALAFALLGGWLWPMLEMHGLTIPNDASFPLSSWLDLLPATLWPVLAGGALGVALLAFPAIRRGWQAGQRRALCYFIGAAGLAAVAFIAGDRLGVADIRFFPLVWLLGAVACGWLLGQSLAAIGSTGSTGSDGAGRFRLTAARTLLAGAACLGMLGWIGPLVQKAPDWGLWNHSGLDAKPQWHNLSQLFPAMRGNLWSPRLAFEHDPLNNDIGSTRSLEALPMFLNHRPVLEGLYMESAVLGPAIYQVQSEISARPSSPLVRFPSGSLDPQFAARHLNFLHADTVLLRSSEARNAIEGSGLFIKTAEANPFALYRLKNFDSSLAQVVTQPLQLRPLADWMQDAFAWFRTRSRFDAYLPVYGQDLALRPHQGSAPAVREVSLQRNALVFETTAIGSPHLIKMAYHPRWQLASQGSLHIAGPGFMLVVPQEKEIRLVYGHTLVGKLGMTASALALLLSIFLLWRGRRRPTQLPQAAQVETGIGARGWVPVAAGWLALLVAGAYFALNSPEQVYLAGWEAMNANKYQEASEKFKRAYAMRKPPAKKEEALFWLAKSSELGGQREQAKARYRELIERYHGFWLPEALYTYILLEHEDGKRAATLPYAQRLREEYPNNRWTKKLDELK
;
A
#
# COMPACT_ATOMS: atom_id res chain seq x y z
N MET A 1 31.26 -24.99 44.28
CA MET A 1 31.49 -24.44 42.92
C MET A 1 30.59 -25.19 41.92
N ASN A 2 29.36 -24.69 41.72
CA ASN A 2 28.43 -25.25 40.72
C ASN A 2 28.45 -24.36 39.47
N LYS A 3 28.97 -24.90 38.36
CA LYS A 3 28.97 -24.24 37.04
C LYS A 3 27.56 -24.21 36.48
N THR A 4 26.91 -23.04 36.54
CA THR A 4 25.68 -22.74 35.80
C THR A 4 25.98 -22.73 34.30
N ARG A 5 25.37 -23.68 33.56
CA ARG A 5 25.47 -23.75 32.09
C ARG A 5 24.66 -22.61 31.45
N PRO A 6 25.20 -21.87 30.46
CA PRO A 6 24.42 -20.88 29.72
C PRO A 6 23.43 -21.58 28.76
N ALA A 7 22.14 -21.31 28.94
CA ALA A 7 21.06 -21.80 28.10
C ALA A 7 20.97 -20.97 26.81
N PHE A 8 21.68 -21.38 25.75
CA PHE A 8 21.56 -20.76 24.43
C PHE A 8 21.58 -21.81 23.31
N PHE A 9 20.64 -22.77 23.41
CA PHE A 9 19.96 -23.63 22.42
C PHE A 9 19.14 -24.67 23.23
N PRO A 10 18.07 -25.32 22.71
CA PRO A 10 17.08 -26.00 23.56
C PRO A 10 17.77 -27.04 24.44
N PRO A 11 17.23 -27.36 25.63
CA PRO A 11 17.70 -28.51 26.36
C PRO A 11 17.66 -29.70 25.40
N SER A 12 18.84 -30.21 25.07
CA SER A 12 18.95 -31.58 24.60
C SER A 12 18.29 -32.43 25.67
N ARG A 13 17.12 -32.98 25.33
CA ARG A 13 16.23 -33.78 26.19
C ARG A 13 15.39 -33.00 27.20
N VAL A 14 14.52 -32.10 26.73
CA VAL A 14 13.11 -32.17 27.17
C VAL A 14 12.21 -31.86 25.97
N ALA A 15 11.69 -32.91 25.34
CA ALA A 15 10.71 -32.83 24.27
C ALA A 15 9.31 -32.37 24.75
N THR A 16 9.18 -31.62 25.86
CA THR A 16 7.86 -31.34 26.48
C THR A 16 7.37 -29.90 26.36
N GLY A 17 8.15 -28.97 25.78
CA GLY A 17 7.74 -27.55 25.71
C GLY A 17 7.11 -27.09 24.38
N TRP A 18 7.33 -27.80 23.28
CA TRP A 18 6.88 -27.38 21.93
C TRP A 18 5.37 -27.53 21.78
N ILE A 19 4.79 -28.52 22.45
CA ILE A 19 3.35 -28.70 22.57
C ILE A 19 2.72 -27.44 23.19
N ALA A 20 3.29 -26.89 24.26
CA ALA A 20 2.76 -25.68 24.89
C ALA A 20 2.81 -24.45 23.96
N ASP A 21 3.90 -24.29 23.20
CA ASP A 21 4.03 -23.20 22.22
C ASP A 21 3.01 -23.36 21.06
N ILE A 22 2.79 -24.59 20.59
CA ILE A 22 1.78 -24.91 19.56
C ILE A 22 0.37 -24.65 20.09
N LEU A 23 0.03 -25.18 21.27
CA LEU A 23 -1.27 -25.00 21.89
C LEU A 23 -1.57 -23.52 22.14
N PHE A 24 -0.60 -22.75 22.63
CA PHE A 24 -0.76 -21.30 22.80
C PHE A 24 -1.00 -20.61 21.45
N THR A 25 -0.21 -20.96 20.42
CA THR A 25 -0.37 -20.38 19.08
C THR A 25 -1.74 -20.68 18.50
N LEU A 26 -2.19 -21.93 18.57
CA LEU A 26 -3.52 -22.37 18.11
C LEU A 26 -4.64 -21.71 18.91
N ALA A 27 -4.50 -21.58 20.24
CA ALA A 27 -5.49 -20.90 21.08
C ALA A 27 -5.59 -19.41 20.73
N SER A 28 -4.47 -18.71 20.53
CA SER A 28 -4.48 -17.30 20.13
C SER A 28 -5.04 -17.11 18.71
N ALA A 29 -4.71 -18.01 17.78
CA ALA A 29 -5.26 -17.99 16.43
C ALA A 29 -6.77 -18.26 16.44
N GLY A 30 -7.23 -19.20 17.28
CA GLY A 30 -8.63 -19.50 17.50
C GLY A 30 -9.42 -18.32 18.07
N LEU A 31 -8.83 -17.56 19.01
CA LEU A 31 -9.43 -16.33 19.54
C LEU A 31 -9.59 -15.25 18.47
N VAL A 32 -8.57 -15.05 17.62
CA VAL A 32 -8.67 -14.11 16.49
C VAL A 32 -9.71 -14.59 15.48
N ALA A 33 -9.73 -15.89 15.16
CA ALA A 33 -10.72 -16.48 14.27
C ALA A 33 -12.16 -16.39 14.81
N SER A 34 -12.36 -16.45 16.14
CA SER A 34 -13.68 -16.25 16.73
C SER A 34 -14.19 -14.82 16.57
N ILE A 35 -13.30 -13.83 16.65
CA ILE A 35 -13.66 -12.42 16.37
C ILE A 35 -14.13 -12.28 14.91
N LEU A 36 -13.48 -12.98 13.98
CA LEU A 36 -13.80 -12.92 12.55
C LEU A 36 -15.04 -13.76 12.16
N GLY A 37 -15.54 -14.62 13.03
CA GLY A 37 -16.68 -15.51 12.73
C GLY A 37 -16.28 -16.79 11.98
N VAL A 38 -15.89 -17.81 12.73
CA VAL A 38 -15.41 -19.12 12.21
C VAL A 38 -16.37 -19.78 11.22
N ALA A 39 -17.68 -19.70 11.46
CA ALA A 39 -18.67 -20.28 10.55
C ALA A 39 -18.61 -19.63 9.15
N PHE A 40 -18.46 -18.31 9.09
CA PHE A 40 -18.41 -17.56 7.83
C PHE A 40 -17.05 -17.65 7.14
N LEU A 41 -15.95 -17.81 7.89
CA LEU A 41 -14.63 -18.12 7.32
C LEU A 41 -14.65 -19.41 6.51
N ASN A 42 -15.48 -20.38 6.89
CA ASN A 42 -15.62 -21.67 6.21
C ASN A 42 -16.75 -21.70 5.17
N SER A 43 -17.51 -20.61 4.98
CA SER A 43 -18.57 -20.58 3.98
C SER A 43 -18.02 -20.44 2.56
N ALA A 44 -18.69 -21.05 1.59
CA ALA A 44 -18.33 -21.00 0.18
C ALA A 44 -18.66 -19.66 -0.51
N ASN A 45 -19.36 -18.75 0.18
CA ASN A 45 -19.74 -17.44 -0.37
C ASN A 45 -18.50 -16.57 -0.63
N TRP A 46 -18.50 -15.86 -1.76
CA TRP A 46 -17.40 -14.97 -2.14
C TRP A 46 -17.22 -13.83 -1.13
N PRO A 47 -16.03 -13.67 -0.51
CA PRO A 47 -15.82 -12.61 0.46
C PRO A 47 -15.93 -11.21 -0.15
N THR A 48 -16.28 -10.22 0.67
CA THR A 48 -16.43 -8.82 0.25
C THR A 48 -15.86 -7.86 1.29
N GLY A 49 -16.14 -6.56 1.16
CA GLY A 49 -15.78 -5.51 2.10
C GLY A 49 -14.46 -4.81 1.72
N GLY A 50 -14.43 -3.49 1.84
CA GLY A 50 -13.27 -2.68 1.45
C GLY A 50 -12.71 -3.09 0.08
N ASP A 51 -11.39 -3.23 0.01
CA ASP A 51 -10.65 -3.67 -1.17
C ASP A 51 -10.72 -5.19 -1.38
N ALA A 52 -11.15 -5.97 -0.37
CA ALA A 52 -11.25 -7.43 -0.47
C ALA A 52 -12.23 -7.86 -1.57
N ALA A 53 -13.31 -7.09 -1.78
CA ALA A 53 -14.27 -7.32 -2.86
C ALA A 53 -13.61 -7.21 -4.26
N SER A 54 -12.71 -6.25 -4.45
CA SER A 54 -11.97 -6.08 -5.70
C SER A 54 -10.86 -7.12 -5.87
N HIS A 55 -10.21 -7.52 -4.78
CA HIS A 55 -9.14 -8.53 -4.78
C HIS A 55 -9.61 -9.90 -5.30
N LEU A 56 -10.92 -10.18 -5.29
CA LEU A 56 -11.51 -11.43 -5.77
C LEU A 56 -11.09 -11.79 -7.19
N LEU A 57 -11.17 -10.83 -8.13
CA LEU A 57 -10.78 -11.03 -9.52
C LEU A 57 -9.32 -11.51 -9.63
N TYR A 58 -8.43 -10.80 -8.95
CA TYR A 58 -7.00 -11.06 -8.97
C TYR A 58 -6.67 -12.40 -8.34
N ALA A 59 -7.22 -12.70 -7.16
CA ALA A 59 -7.00 -13.96 -6.48
C ALA A 59 -7.54 -15.15 -7.28
N LYS A 60 -8.70 -14.98 -7.94
CA LYS A 60 -9.29 -16.01 -8.80
C LYS A 60 -8.43 -16.34 -10.00
N LEU A 61 -8.11 -15.34 -10.82
CA LEU A 61 -7.28 -15.55 -12.01
C LEU A 61 -5.91 -16.11 -11.64
N TYR A 62 -5.34 -15.64 -10.54
CA TYR A 62 -4.04 -16.12 -10.07
C TYR A 62 -4.07 -17.57 -9.60
N ALA A 63 -5.09 -17.98 -8.86
CA ALA A 63 -5.21 -19.33 -8.30
C ALA A 63 -5.70 -20.39 -9.30
N ASP A 64 -6.59 -20.00 -10.21
CA ASP A 64 -7.19 -20.91 -11.18
C ASP A 64 -6.20 -21.20 -12.34
N ASP A 65 -5.57 -20.15 -12.90
CA ASP A 65 -4.82 -20.27 -14.16
C ASP A 65 -3.36 -19.77 -14.09
N LEU A 66 -3.11 -18.56 -13.56
CA LEU A 66 -1.85 -17.84 -13.83
C LEU A 66 -0.65 -18.39 -13.03
N LEU A 67 -0.79 -18.63 -11.73
CA LEU A 67 0.33 -19.08 -10.89
C LEU A 67 0.85 -20.45 -11.35
N PHE A 68 -0.05 -21.41 -11.58
CA PHE A 68 0.32 -22.79 -11.89
C PHE A 68 0.72 -23.00 -13.36
N SER A 69 0.46 -22.04 -14.24
CA SER A 69 1.02 -21.97 -15.59
C SER A 69 2.41 -21.32 -15.65
N GLY A 70 2.99 -20.96 -14.49
CA GLY A 70 4.31 -20.34 -14.37
C GLY A 70 4.30 -18.81 -14.54
N GLN A 71 3.13 -18.18 -14.70
CA GLN A 71 3.00 -16.73 -14.84
C GLN A 71 2.91 -16.05 -13.47
N ILE A 72 4.05 -15.94 -12.79
CA ILE A 72 4.14 -15.33 -11.44
C ILE A 72 3.82 -13.81 -11.48
N LEU A 73 4.24 -13.12 -12.55
CA LEU A 73 4.01 -11.69 -12.76
C LEU A 73 3.23 -11.47 -14.06
N PRO A 74 1.94 -11.84 -14.11
CA PRO A 74 1.15 -11.91 -15.33
C PRO A 74 0.71 -10.53 -15.82
N TRP A 75 0.32 -10.45 -17.10
CA TRP A 75 -0.43 -9.33 -17.64
C TRP A 75 -1.93 -9.58 -17.50
N MET A 76 -2.67 -8.60 -16.98
CA MET A 76 -4.12 -8.66 -16.78
C MET A 76 -4.83 -7.62 -17.65
N PRO A 77 -5.40 -8.00 -18.80
CA PRO A 77 -6.15 -7.09 -19.66
C PRO A 77 -7.58 -6.78 -19.17
N GLU A 78 -8.09 -7.50 -18.15
CA GLU A 78 -9.45 -7.35 -17.62
C GLU A 78 -9.74 -5.98 -17.00
N VAL A 79 -8.72 -5.24 -16.59
CA VAL A 79 -8.85 -3.96 -15.88
C VAL A 79 -7.81 -2.98 -16.41
N PHE A 80 -8.09 -1.69 -16.31
CA PHE A 80 -7.18 -0.61 -16.68
C PHE A 80 -6.61 -0.67 -18.11
N GLY A 81 -7.31 -1.33 -19.04
CA GLY A 81 -6.77 -1.60 -20.38
C GLY A 81 -5.49 -2.45 -20.38
N GLY A 82 -5.18 -3.13 -19.28
CA GLY A 82 -3.94 -3.84 -19.05
C GLY A 82 -3.18 -3.40 -17.80
N LEU A 83 -2.90 -4.35 -16.90
CA LEU A 83 -2.10 -4.14 -15.70
C LEU A 83 -1.01 -5.22 -15.57
N PRO A 84 0.24 -4.86 -15.22
CA PRO A 84 1.29 -5.82 -14.86
C PRO A 84 1.09 -6.32 -13.42
N PHE A 85 0.10 -7.19 -13.21
CA PHE A 85 -0.30 -7.65 -11.87
C PHE A 85 0.87 -8.25 -11.09
N LEU A 86 0.94 -7.92 -9.78
CA LEU A 86 2.01 -8.23 -8.84
C LEU A 86 3.41 -7.71 -9.22
N SER A 87 3.58 -6.95 -10.30
CA SER A 87 4.87 -6.32 -10.60
C SER A 87 5.18 -5.16 -9.65
N TYR A 88 4.15 -4.51 -9.10
CA TYR A 88 4.24 -3.42 -8.13
C TYR A 88 3.43 -3.68 -6.85
N TYR A 89 3.03 -4.94 -6.65
CA TYR A 89 2.31 -5.39 -5.44
C TYR A 89 2.86 -6.75 -4.97
N PHE A 90 2.47 -7.18 -3.77
CA PHE A 90 3.16 -8.24 -3.06
C PHE A 90 2.60 -9.64 -3.38
N PRO A 91 3.43 -10.59 -3.86
CA PRO A 91 2.93 -11.87 -4.35
C PRO A 91 2.65 -12.90 -3.25
N LEU A 92 3.30 -12.84 -2.08
CA LEU A 92 3.25 -13.95 -1.11
C LEU A 92 1.83 -14.27 -0.60
N PRO A 93 1.00 -13.30 -0.20
CA PRO A 93 -0.36 -13.61 0.27
C PRO A 93 -1.23 -14.28 -0.81
N PHE A 94 -1.10 -13.86 -2.08
CA PHE A 94 -1.80 -14.49 -3.20
C PHE A 94 -1.33 -15.91 -3.47
N ILE A 95 -0.02 -16.18 -3.34
CA ILE A 95 0.53 -17.54 -3.43
C ILE A 95 -0.05 -18.41 -2.31
N VAL A 96 -0.13 -17.90 -1.08
CA VAL A 96 -0.74 -18.63 0.04
C VAL A 96 -2.21 -18.95 -0.24
N MET A 97 -3.01 -17.97 -0.70
CA MET A 97 -4.41 -18.19 -1.06
C MET A 97 -4.57 -19.21 -2.19
N ALA A 98 -3.73 -19.14 -3.23
CA ALA A 98 -3.75 -20.06 -4.36
C ALA A 98 -3.35 -21.49 -3.99
N LEU A 99 -2.45 -21.67 -3.02
CA LEU A 99 -2.09 -22.99 -2.51
C LEU A 99 -3.20 -23.56 -1.61
N LEU A 100 -3.77 -22.73 -0.73
CA LEU A 100 -4.89 -23.12 0.13
C LEU A 100 -6.14 -23.49 -0.69
N SER A 101 -6.38 -22.82 -1.82
CA SER A 101 -7.57 -23.07 -2.65
C SER A 101 -7.62 -24.48 -3.22
N LYS A 102 -6.46 -25.15 -3.39
CA LYS A 102 -6.39 -26.56 -3.80
C LYS A 102 -6.93 -27.53 -2.75
N LEU A 103 -7.06 -27.10 -1.50
CA LEU A 103 -7.56 -27.92 -0.39
C LEU A 103 -9.00 -27.55 0.01
N THR A 104 -9.35 -26.27 -0.01
CA THR A 104 -10.61 -25.78 0.59
C THR A 104 -11.56 -25.09 -0.40
N GLY A 105 -11.13 -24.87 -1.64
CA GLY A 105 -11.81 -23.98 -2.58
C GLY A 105 -11.43 -22.51 -2.38
N LEU A 106 -11.56 -21.71 -3.44
CA LEU A 106 -11.00 -20.36 -3.47
C LEU A 106 -11.64 -19.40 -2.46
N ALA A 107 -12.96 -19.42 -2.27
CA ALA A 107 -13.64 -18.50 -1.35
C ALA A 107 -13.16 -18.67 0.10
N VAL A 108 -13.08 -19.92 0.57
CA VAL A 108 -12.58 -20.28 1.91
C VAL A 108 -11.09 -19.97 2.02
N ALA A 109 -10.31 -20.32 1.00
CA ALA A 109 -8.88 -20.04 0.95
C ALA A 109 -8.56 -18.53 0.96
N PHE A 110 -9.37 -17.70 0.30
CA PHE A 110 -9.22 -16.25 0.33
C PHE A 110 -9.45 -15.71 1.75
N LYS A 111 -10.53 -16.15 2.41
CA LYS A 111 -10.85 -15.74 3.79
C LYS A 111 -9.73 -16.16 4.75
N TRP A 112 -9.40 -17.44 4.84
CA TRP A 112 -8.33 -17.90 5.74
C TRP A 112 -6.96 -17.32 5.36
N GLY A 113 -6.62 -17.29 4.07
CA GLY A 113 -5.36 -16.75 3.57
C GLY A 113 -5.18 -15.26 3.89
N SER A 114 -6.25 -14.46 3.87
CA SER A 114 -6.18 -13.02 4.19
C SER A 114 -5.82 -12.77 5.65
N PHE A 115 -6.27 -13.63 6.57
CA PHE A 115 -6.12 -13.43 8.01
C PHE A 115 -5.06 -14.32 8.67
N LEU A 116 -4.47 -15.28 7.95
CA LEU A 116 -3.51 -16.24 8.49
C LEU A 116 -2.36 -15.56 9.25
N ALA A 117 -1.75 -14.53 8.67
CA ALA A 117 -0.64 -13.82 9.32
C ALA A 117 -1.08 -13.10 10.61
N ALA A 118 -2.25 -12.46 10.59
CA ALA A 118 -2.85 -11.82 11.75
C ALA A 118 -3.13 -12.84 12.87
N MET A 119 -3.74 -13.98 12.53
CA MET A 119 -4.04 -15.07 13.48
C MET A 119 -2.79 -15.66 14.13
N LEU A 120 -1.69 -15.80 13.36
CA LEU A 120 -0.44 -16.37 13.85
C LEU A 120 0.42 -15.39 14.66
N LEU A 121 0.20 -14.07 14.54
CA LEU A 121 1.07 -13.04 15.10
C LEU A 121 1.27 -13.15 16.62
N PRO A 122 0.23 -13.25 17.48
CA PRO A 122 0.44 -13.34 18.93
C PRO A 122 1.21 -14.61 19.35
N GLY A 123 0.88 -15.76 18.75
CA GLY A 123 1.57 -17.03 19.00
C GLY A 123 3.02 -17.05 18.53
N ALA A 124 3.29 -16.40 17.39
CA ALA A 124 4.63 -16.22 16.85
C ALA A 124 5.49 -15.36 17.79
N VAL A 125 4.95 -14.25 18.30
CA VAL A 125 5.61 -13.40 19.30
C VAL A 125 5.92 -14.20 20.56
N PHE A 126 4.95 -14.93 21.11
CA PHE A 126 5.14 -15.76 22.30
C PHE A 126 6.29 -16.77 22.11
N SER A 127 6.21 -17.55 21.03
CA SER A 127 7.14 -18.64 20.74
C SER A 127 8.55 -18.13 20.46
N ALA A 128 8.69 -17.12 19.61
CA ALA A 128 10.00 -16.55 19.26
C ALA A 128 10.65 -15.84 20.46
N SER A 129 9.87 -15.13 21.28
CA SER A 129 10.38 -14.46 22.48
C SER A 129 11.05 -15.46 23.44
N ARG A 130 10.43 -16.62 23.67
CA ARG A 130 11.00 -17.68 24.52
C ARG A 130 12.16 -18.40 23.86
N ARG A 131 11.95 -18.87 22.63
CA ARG A 131 12.83 -19.84 21.97
C ARG A 131 14.03 -19.20 21.30
N TRP A 132 13.89 -17.97 20.81
CA TRP A 132 14.94 -17.28 20.06
C TRP A 132 15.67 -16.25 20.90
N LEU A 133 14.95 -15.54 21.76
CA LEU A 133 15.48 -14.43 22.56
C LEU A 133 15.68 -14.78 24.04
N GLY A 134 15.18 -15.93 24.49
CA GLY A 134 15.39 -16.43 25.86
C GLY A 134 14.58 -15.69 26.92
N PHE A 135 13.49 -15.00 26.54
CA PHE A 135 12.59 -14.35 27.50
C PHE A 135 11.83 -15.39 28.36
N SER A 136 11.49 -14.98 29.58
CA SER A 136 10.68 -15.79 30.50
C SER A 136 9.25 -16.02 29.98
N TRP A 137 8.55 -17.01 30.55
CA TRP A 137 7.12 -17.26 30.27
C TRP A 137 6.25 -16.00 30.41
N PRO A 138 6.33 -15.24 31.53
CA PRO A 138 5.56 -14.01 31.68
C PRO A 138 5.90 -12.96 30.62
N ALA A 139 7.19 -12.74 30.33
CA ALA A 139 7.62 -11.79 29.29
C ALA A 139 7.04 -12.13 27.91
N ALA A 140 7.06 -13.40 27.54
CA ALA A 140 6.50 -13.85 26.27
C ALA A 140 4.97 -13.76 26.22
N LEU A 141 4.29 -14.06 27.32
CA LEU A 141 2.85 -13.94 27.45
C LEU A 141 2.40 -12.48 27.33
N PHE A 142 3.03 -11.56 28.07
CA PHE A 142 2.73 -10.13 27.96
C PHE A 142 3.13 -9.55 26.61
N GLY A 143 4.22 -10.02 25.99
CA GLY A 143 4.58 -9.64 24.62
C GLY A 143 3.49 -10.06 23.60
N ALA A 144 2.96 -11.27 23.74
CA ALA A 144 1.86 -11.76 22.91
C ALA A 144 0.54 -11.01 23.15
N LEU A 145 0.23 -10.66 24.41
CA LEU A 145 -0.90 -9.77 24.73
C LEU A 145 -0.71 -8.37 24.15
N GLY A 146 0.51 -7.84 24.13
CA GLY A 146 0.83 -6.59 23.44
C GLY A 146 0.55 -6.67 21.94
N ALA A 147 0.97 -7.76 21.29
CA ALA A 147 0.67 -8.01 19.89
C ALA A 147 -0.84 -8.21 19.63
N LEU A 148 -1.57 -8.88 20.52
CA LEU A 148 -3.02 -9.03 20.44
C LEU A 148 -3.73 -7.67 20.61
N ALA A 149 -3.32 -6.87 21.59
CA ALA A 149 -3.88 -5.53 21.85
C ALA A 149 -3.68 -4.57 20.66
N PHE A 150 -2.53 -4.67 19.98
CA PHE A 150 -2.31 -4.03 18.69
C PHE A 150 -3.25 -4.60 17.62
N LEU A 151 -3.30 -5.92 17.48
CA LEU A 151 -4.05 -6.55 16.40
C LEU A 151 -5.54 -6.20 16.44
N VAL A 152 -6.15 -6.11 17.62
CA VAL A 152 -7.60 -5.92 17.80
C VAL A 152 -8.04 -4.48 18.04
N HIS A 153 -7.13 -3.49 17.96
CA HIS A 153 -7.55 -2.11 18.17
C HIS A 153 -8.42 -1.60 17.01
N GLU A 154 -9.45 -0.82 17.33
CA GLU A 154 -10.49 -0.39 16.37
C GLU A 154 -10.52 1.12 16.11
N GLN A 155 -9.53 1.85 16.62
CA GLN A 155 -9.43 3.30 16.47
C GLN A 155 -9.28 3.74 15.01
N ASN A 156 -8.70 2.90 14.16
CA ASN A 156 -8.39 3.20 12.78
C ASN A 156 -8.50 1.94 11.92
N SER A 157 -8.97 2.12 10.68
CA SER A 157 -9.42 1.02 9.81
C SER A 157 -8.60 0.81 8.55
N ILE A 158 -7.65 1.69 8.22
CA ILE A 158 -6.87 1.66 6.96
C ILE A 158 -5.41 2.16 7.15
N TRP A 159 -4.83 1.94 8.34
CA TRP A 159 -3.43 2.33 8.60
C TRP A 159 -2.46 1.16 8.35
N GLY A 160 -2.92 -0.08 8.53
CA GLY A 160 -2.15 -1.30 8.31
C GLY A 160 -2.06 -2.20 9.54
N GLY A 161 -2.06 -3.51 9.32
CA GLY A 161 -1.63 -4.53 10.29
C GLY A 161 -2.61 -4.93 11.39
N ASN A 162 -3.60 -4.10 11.75
CA ASN A 162 -4.69 -4.49 12.66
C ASN A 162 -5.83 -5.24 11.91
N LEU A 163 -6.80 -5.79 12.65
CA LEU A 163 -7.91 -6.56 12.06
C LEU A 163 -8.78 -5.70 11.15
N LEU A 164 -9.10 -4.46 11.53
CA LEU A 164 -9.92 -3.58 10.67
C LEU A 164 -9.22 -3.27 9.35
N SER A 165 -7.91 -3.03 9.36
CA SER A 165 -7.10 -2.85 8.14
C SER A 165 -7.08 -4.11 7.29
N THR A 166 -6.96 -5.28 7.91
CA THR A 166 -7.01 -6.56 7.19
C THR A 166 -8.40 -6.81 6.57
N LEU A 167 -9.47 -6.47 7.30
CA LEU A 167 -10.87 -6.51 6.81
C LEU A 167 -11.13 -5.46 5.72
N ALA A 168 -10.42 -4.33 5.72
CA ALA A 168 -10.44 -3.37 4.64
C ALA A 168 -9.70 -3.84 3.37
N GLY A 169 -8.97 -4.97 3.44
CA GLY A 169 -8.24 -5.57 2.32
C GLY A 169 -6.71 -5.45 2.41
N GLU A 170 -6.16 -4.89 3.48
CA GLU A 170 -4.71 -4.69 3.63
C GLU A 170 -3.97 -5.93 4.14
N PHE A 171 -4.40 -7.13 3.74
CA PHE A 171 -3.87 -8.40 4.25
C PHE A 171 -2.37 -8.58 3.99
N SER A 172 -1.84 -8.05 2.88
CA SER A 172 -0.41 -8.10 2.56
C SER A 172 0.44 -7.43 3.63
N TYR A 173 -0.06 -6.33 4.21
CA TYR A 173 0.59 -5.62 5.30
C TYR A 173 0.72 -6.53 6.54
N SER A 174 -0.31 -7.31 6.87
CA SER A 174 -0.31 -8.25 8.00
C SER A 174 0.75 -9.35 7.86
N TYR A 175 0.97 -9.87 6.65
CA TYR A 175 2.11 -10.77 6.37
C TYR A 175 3.45 -10.06 6.53
N GLY A 176 3.57 -8.83 6.01
CA GLY A 176 4.77 -8.01 6.14
C GLY A 176 5.16 -7.79 7.60
N MET A 177 4.18 -7.48 8.46
CA MET A 177 4.35 -7.30 9.91
C MET A 177 4.85 -8.56 10.61
N LEU A 178 4.21 -9.70 10.34
CA LEU A 178 4.59 -10.98 10.93
C LEU A 178 6.04 -11.34 10.58
N PHE A 179 6.40 -11.29 9.29
CA PHE A 179 7.73 -11.67 8.84
C PHE A 179 8.79 -10.64 9.21
N ALA A 180 8.48 -9.35 9.20
CA ALA A 180 9.41 -8.31 9.66
C ALA A 180 9.73 -8.50 11.14
N LEU A 181 8.72 -8.66 11.99
CA LEU A 181 8.90 -8.89 13.43
C LEU A 181 9.71 -10.17 13.68
N LEU A 182 9.40 -11.28 13.01
CA LEU A 182 10.16 -12.52 13.16
C LEU A 182 11.60 -12.35 12.68
N SER A 183 11.82 -11.65 11.56
CA SER A 183 13.17 -11.35 11.06
C SER A 183 13.96 -10.49 12.04
N MET A 184 13.35 -9.46 12.64
CA MET A 184 13.97 -8.64 13.68
C MET A 184 14.39 -9.49 14.89
N MET A 185 13.52 -10.39 15.37
CA MET A 185 13.88 -11.31 16.45
C MET A 185 15.00 -12.27 16.05
N ALA A 186 15.00 -12.76 14.81
CA ALA A 186 16.05 -13.61 14.27
C ALA A 186 17.38 -12.86 14.14
N TRP A 187 17.38 -11.59 13.73
CA TRP A 187 18.56 -10.72 13.68
C TRP A 187 19.13 -10.45 15.07
N ALA A 188 18.29 -10.08 16.04
CA ALA A 188 18.71 -9.88 17.42
C ALA A 188 19.36 -11.15 18.01
N ARG A 189 18.78 -12.32 17.72
CA ARG A 189 19.36 -13.62 18.07
C ARG A 189 20.67 -13.87 17.34
N ALA A 190 20.74 -13.64 16.03
CA ALA A 190 21.91 -13.91 15.22
C ALA A 190 23.11 -13.06 15.65
N VAL A 191 22.88 -11.79 15.99
CA VAL A 191 23.90 -10.87 16.53
C VAL A 191 24.30 -11.27 17.94
N THR A 192 23.38 -11.73 18.77
CA THR A 192 23.71 -12.22 20.12
C THR A 192 24.59 -13.47 20.04
N LEU A 193 24.25 -14.40 19.16
CA LEU A 193 24.96 -15.67 18.97
C LEU A 193 26.17 -15.58 18.03
N GLN A 194 26.29 -14.48 17.29
CA GLN A 194 27.25 -14.28 16.19
C GLN A 194 27.17 -15.38 15.10
N ARG A 195 26.00 -15.98 14.91
CA ARG A 195 25.70 -17.05 13.92
C ARG A 195 24.19 -17.17 13.69
N GLY A 196 23.80 -17.89 12.64
CA GLY A 196 22.38 -18.18 12.38
C GLY A 196 21.62 -17.07 11.63
N TRP A 197 22.35 -16.19 10.94
CA TRP A 197 21.78 -15.09 10.13
C TRP A 197 20.92 -15.56 8.95
N LEU A 198 21.11 -16.80 8.48
CA LEU A 198 20.35 -17.34 7.34
C LEU A 198 18.83 -17.32 7.58
N LEU A 199 18.38 -17.66 8.80
CA LEU A 199 16.96 -17.60 9.12
C LEU A 199 16.42 -16.16 9.05
N ALA A 200 17.19 -15.19 9.52
CA ALA A 200 16.81 -13.78 9.45
C ALA A 200 16.72 -13.31 7.99
N ALA A 201 17.68 -13.68 7.15
CA ALA A 201 17.66 -13.37 5.71
C ALA A 201 16.45 -13.99 4.98
N LEU A 202 16.09 -15.24 5.29
CA LEU A 202 14.92 -15.89 4.70
C LEU A 202 13.60 -15.23 5.12
N LEU A 203 13.48 -14.86 6.41
CA LEU A 203 12.31 -14.14 6.92
C LEU A 203 12.24 -12.70 6.39
N GLU A 204 13.39 -12.06 6.16
CA GLU A 204 13.47 -10.75 5.51
C GLU A 204 13.00 -10.82 4.06
N ALA A 205 13.43 -11.83 3.29
CA ALA A 205 12.90 -12.06 1.95
C ALA A 205 11.39 -12.32 1.98
N ALA A 206 10.88 -13.11 2.94
CA ALA A 206 9.43 -13.31 3.10
C ALA A 206 8.69 -12.00 3.44
N SER A 207 9.28 -11.13 4.25
CA SER A 207 8.77 -9.78 4.51
C SER A 207 8.72 -8.95 3.23
N GLY A 208 9.77 -8.99 2.40
CA GLY A 208 9.81 -8.28 1.12
C GLY A 208 8.77 -8.75 0.11
N PHE A 209 8.53 -10.06 0.00
CA PHE A 209 7.44 -10.59 -0.82
C PHE A 209 6.04 -10.31 -0.26
N SER A 210 5.94 -9.71 0.93
CA SER A 210 4.68 -9.42 1.63
C SER A 210 4.34 -7.95 1.71
N HIS A 211 5.29 -7.08 2.07
CA HIS A 211 5.06 -5.65 2.17
C HIS A 211 6.34 -4.80 2.26
N GLY A 212 6.37 -3.67 1.55
CA GLY A 212 7.52 -2.77 1.49
C GLY A 212 7.80 -1.99 2.78
N PHE A 213 6.77 -1.45 3.45
CA PHE A 213 6.96 -0.63 4.66
C PHE A 213 7.62 -1.39 5.83
N PRO A 214 7.13 -2.58 6.25
CA PRO A 214 7.82 -3.41 7.22
C PRO A 214 9.24 -3.82 6.79
N LEU A 215 9.47 -4.09 5.49
CA LEU A 215 10.80 -4.39 4.97
C LEU A 215 11.78 -3.21 5.15
N LEU A 216 11.35 -1.99 4.85
CA LEU A 216 12.18 -0.79 5.02
C LEU A 216 12.58 -0.60 6.48
N ILE A 217 11.62 -0.68 7.40
CA ILE A 217 11.92 -0.55 8.83
C ILE A 217 12.82 -1.70 9.32
N LEU A 218 12.56 -2.94 8.91
CA LEU A 218 13.45 -4.08 9.19
C LEU A 218 14.89 -3.82 8.71
N GLY A 219 15.04 -3.49 7.43
CA GLY A 219 16.34 -3.29 6.79
C GLY A 219 17.16 -2.20 7.47
N PHE A 220 16.59 -0.99 7.61
CA PHE A 220 17.30 0.15 8.21
C PHE A 220 17.52 -0.01 9.72
N SER A 221 16.54 -0.53 10.46
CA SER A 221 16.68 -0.69 11.91
C SER A 221 17.71 -1.74 12.29
N SER A 222 17.92 -2.78 11.47
CA SER A 222 18.89 -3.85 11.77
C SER A 222 20.30 -3.32 12.06
N PHE A 223 20.69 -2.19 11.45
CA PHE A 223 21.97 -1.53 11.69
C PHE A 223 22.09 -0.92 13.10
N LEU A 224 20.98 -0.68 13.81
CA LEU A 224 21.01 -0.31 15.24
C LEU A 224 21.66 -1.41 16.10
N LEU A 225 21.66 -2.67 15.65
CA LEU A 225 22.34 -3.77 16.33
C LEU A 225 23.87 -3.63 16.34
N LEU A 226 24.43 -2.76 15.49
CA LEU A 226 25.85 -2.40 15.51
C LEU A 226 26.24 -1.50 16.69
N LEU A 227 25.26 -0.79 17.27
CA LEU A 227 25.50 0.14 18.39
C LEU A 227 25.79 -0.62 19.70
N ASP A 228 25.34 -1.87 19.84
CA ASP A 228 25.53 -2.71 21.03
C ASP A 228 26.68 -3.73 20.84
N CYS A 229 27.91 -3.25 20.67
CA CYS A 229 29.10 -4.11 20.47
C CYS A 229 29.94 -4.37 21.74
N GLY A 230 29.52 -3.92 22.92
CA GLY A 230 30.24 -4.10 24.19
C GLY A 230 31.32 -3.04 24.47
N ASP A 231 32.17 -3.27 25.47
CA ASP A 231 33.16 -2.31 26.00
C ASP A 231 34.31 -2.01 25.00
N ALA A 232 34.97 -0.86 25.16
CA ALA A 232 35.95 -0.33 24.21
C ALA A 232 37.21 -1.22 24.01
N GLY A 233 37.81 -1.14 22.82
CA GLY A 233 39.07 -1.83 22.48
C GLY A 233 38.97 -2.75 21.24
N ALA A 234 40.00 -3.56 21.00
CA ALA A 234 40.11 -4.42 19.82
C ALA A 234 38.97 -5.45 19.69
N GLY A 235 38.45 -5.96 20.82
CA GLY A 235 37.32 -6.89 20.85
C GLY A 235 36.01 -6.29 20.32
N ARG A 236 35.75 -5.01 20.61
CA ARG A 236 34.61 -4.26 20.05
C ARG A 236 34.72 -4.14 18.54
N THR A 237 35.89 -3.76 18.04
CA THR A 237 36.15 -3.61 16.61
C THR A 237 35.97 -4.94 15.86
N ALA A 238 36.47 -6.05 16.42
CA ALA A 238 36.29 -7.38 15.84
C ALA A 238 34.80 -7.78 15.80
N ARG A 239 34.06 -7.56 16.89
CA ARG A 239 32.62 -7.85 16.96
C ARG A 239 31.80 -6.97 16.02
N PHE A 240 32.12 -5.68 15.93
CA PHE A 240 31.50 -4.75 14.99
C PHE A 240 31.69 -5.23 13.56
N LYS A 241 32.93 -5.51 13.14
CA LYS A 241 33.23 -6.02 11.78
C LYS A 241 32.46 -7.29 11.48
N ARG A 242 32.50 -8.28 12.39
CA ARG A 242 31.77 -9.54 12.21
C ARG A 242 30.26 -9.33 12.09
N THR A 243 29.69 -8.46 12.93
CA THR A 243 28.26 -8.15 12.89
C THR A 243 27.88 -7.43 11.60
N PHE A 244 28.68 -6.43 11.18
CA PHE A 244 28.49 -5.71 9.94
C PHE A 244 28.48 -6.64 8.73
N PHE A 245 29.51 -7.48 8.56
CA PHE A 245 29.57 -8.41 7.44
C PHE A 245 28.46 -9.47 7.48
N MET A 246 28.02 -9.87 8.68
CA MET A 246 26.89 -10.79 8.83
C MET A 246 25.56 -10.14 8.40
N LEU A 247 25.31 -8.88 8.80
CA LEU A 247 24.15 -8.12 8.35
C LEU A 247 24.20 -7.95 6.83
N MET A 248 25.32 -7.46 6.29
CA MET A 248 25.50 -7.26 4.85
C MET A 248 25.28 -8.54 4.05
N ALA A 249 25.83 -9.68 4.51
CA ALA A 249 25.63 -10.96 3.85
C ALA A 249 24.16 -11.41 3.86
N GLY A 250 23.45 -11.21 4.97
CA GLY A 250 22.03 -11.56 5.06
C GLY A 250 21.14 -10.65 4.23
N HIS A 251 21.35 -9.33 4.27
CA HIS A 251 20.62 -8.37 3.44
C HIS A 251 20.89 -8.61 1.94
N ALA A 252 22.15 -8.88 1.57
CA ALA A 252 22.50 -9.22 0.19
C ALA A 252 21.82 -10.52 -0.27
N LEU A 253 21.76 -11.54 0.60
CA LEU A 253 21.04 -12.77 0.31
C LEU A 253 19.53 -12.51 0.15
N ALA A 254 18.92 -11.75 1.05
CA ALA A 254 17.50 -11.41 0.98
C ALA A 254 17.17 -10.61 -0.30
N PHE A 255 17.99 -9.61 -0.63
CA PHE A 255 17.88 -8.83 -1.85
C PHE A 255 18.03 -9.69 -3.12
N ALA A 256 18.95 -10.65 -3.12
CA ALA A 256 19.11 -11.59 -4.22
C ALA A 256 17.93 -12.57 -4.33
N LEU A 257 17.41 -13.09 -3.21
CA LEU A 257 16.20 -13.92 -3.19
C LEU A 257 14.99 -13.19 -3.76
N LEU A 258 14.85 -11.91 -3.45
CA LEU A 258 13.81 -11.03 -3.99
C LEU A 258 14.05 -10.64 -5.46
N GLY A 259 15.22 -10.95 -6.04
CA GLY A 259 15.68 -10.42 -7.33
C GLY A 259 14.70 -10.57 -8.48
N GLY A 260 14.09 -11.75 -8.65
CA GLY A 260 13.14 -12.04 -9.72
C GLY A 260 11.86 -11.20 -9.70
N TRP A 261 11.56 -10.53 -8.58
CA TRP A 261 10.41 -9.64 -8.42
C TRP A 261 10.84 -8.20 -8.15
N LEU A 262 11.70 -7.97 -7.15
CA LEU A 262 12.07 -6.63 -6.69
C LEU A 262 12.91 -5.87 -7.71
N TRP A 263 13.84 -6.51 -8.41
CA TRP A 263 14.73 -5.79 -9.34
C TRP A 263 13.97 -5.21 -10.53
N PRO A 264 13.11 -5.97 -11.26
CA PRO A 264 12.26 -5.38 -12.29
C PRO A 264 11.27 -4.34 -11.73
N MET A 265 10.74 -4.52 -10.51
CA MET A 265 9.94 -3.48 -9.86
C MET A 265 10.73 -2.17 -9.69
N LEU A 266 11.98 -2.24 -9.24
CA LEU A 266 12.86 -1.07 -9.07
C LEU A 266 13.22 -0.41 -10.42
N GLU A 267 13.50 -1.21 -11.45
CA GLU A 267 13.75 -0.72 -12.83
C GLU A 267 12.57 0.11 -13.34
N MET A 268 11.35 -0.36 -13.10
CA MET A 268 10.14 0.20 -13.71
C MET A 268 9.31 1.04 -12.74
N HIS A 269 9.81 1.34 -11.54
CA HIS A 269 9.07 2.07 -10.50
C HIS A 269 8.56 3.44 -10.97
N GLY A 270 9.25 4.08 -11.93
CA GLY A 270 8.82 5.35 -12.53
C GLY A 270 7.49 5.29 -13.31
N LEU A 271 6.92 4.10 -13.53
CA LEU A 271 5.59 3.91 -14.13
C LEU A 271 4.46 3.80 -13.10
N THR A 272 4.80 3.87 -11.81
CA THR A 272 3.82 3.89 -10.72
C THR A 272 3.47 5.32 -10.34
N ILE A 273 2.28 5.51 -9.79
CA ILE A 273 1.82 6.79 -9.25
C ILE A 273 2.20 6.81 -7.76
N PRO A 274 3.03 7.77 -7.32
CA PRO A 274 3.38 7.86 -5.91
C PRO A 274 2.14 8.16 -5.05
N ASN A 275 1.99 7.39 -3.96
CA ASN A 275 1.01 7.66 -2.93
C ASN A 275 1.65 8.51 -1.82
N ASP A 276 1.68 9.82 -2.02
CA ASP A 276 2.21 10.81 -1.07
C ASP A 276 1.08 11.53 -0.30
N ALA A 277 0.04 10.78 0.02
CA ALA A 277 -1.00 11.20 0.94
C ALA A 277 -0.39 11.43 2.34
N SER A 278 -0.64 12.62 2.89
CA SER A 278 -0.32 12.96 4.27
C SER A 278 -1.57 12.79 5.11
N PHE A 279 -1.48 12.05 6.22
CA PHE A 279 -2.61 11.82 7.11
C PHE A 279 -2.51 12.77 8.31
N PRO A 280 -3.23 13.92 8.30
CA PRO A 280 -3.22 14.83 9.43
C PRO A 280 -3.84 14.16 10.65
N LEU A 281 -3.18 14.31 11.79
CA LEU A 281 -3.73 13.87 13.07
C LEU A 281 -4.63 14.97 13.62
N SER A 282 -5.82 14.60 14.10
CA SER A 282 -6.72 15.53 14.79
C SER A 282 -6.28 15.71 16.25
N SER A 283 -5.72 14.66 16.86
CA SER A 283 -5.21 14.68 18.22
C SER A 283 -4.04 13.71 18.39
N TRP A 284 -3.16 13.97 19.36
CA TRP A 284 -2.13 12.99 19.76
C TRP A 284 -2.75 11.68 20.30
N LEU A 285 -4.00 11.74 20.78
CA LEU A 285 -4.77 10.57 21.21
C LEU A 285 -5.07 9.61 20.05
N ASP A 286 -5.03 10.10 18.79
CA ASP A 286 -5.15 9.26 17.59
C ASP A 286 -4.02 8.23 17.48
N LEU A 287 -2.90 8.49 18.16
CA LEU A 287 -1.73 7.62 18.22
C LEU A 287 -1.74 6.68 19.44
N LEU A 288 -2.76 6.73 20.30
CA LEU A 288 -2.81 5.97 21.55
C LEU A 288 -4.10 5.14 21.75
N PRO A 289 -4.26 4.03 21.00
CA PRO A 289 -5.42 3.15 21.13
C PRO A 289 -5.68 2.68 22.54
N ALA A 290 -6.95 2.74 22.96
CA ALA A 290 -7.39 2.35 24.31
C ALA A 290 -7.05 0.90 24.65
N THR A 291 -7.03 0.00 23.66
CA THR A 291 -6.61 -1.41 23.85
C THR A 291 -5.14 -1.53 24.29
N LEU A 292 -4.29 -0.57 23.94
CA LEU A 292 -2.87 -0.55 24.29
C LEU A 292 -2.58 0.05 25.67
N TRP A 293 -3.54 0.74 26.31
CA TRP A 293 -3.29 1.42 27.59
C TRP A 293 -2.78 0.48 28.70
N PRO A 294 -3.37 -0.71 28.93
CA PRO A 294 -2.86 -1.64 29.94
C PRO A 294 -1.44 -2.13 29.63
N VAL A 295 -1.11 -2.30 28.34
CA VAL A 295 0.21 -2.73 27.87
C VAL A 295 1.25 -1.66 28.16
N LEU A 296 0.91 -0.39 27.90
CA LEU A 296 1.76 0.76 28.18
C LEU A 296 1.95 0.99 29.68
N ALA A 297 0.89 0.90 30.47
CA ALA A 297 0.97 0.95 31.93
C ALA A 297 1.86 -0.17 32.48
N GLY A 298 1.74 -1.38 31.92
CA GLY A 298 2.62 -2.50 32.19
C GLY A 298 4.08 -2.21 31.84
N GLY A 299 4.35 -1.61 30.69
CA GLY A 299 5.68 -1.17 30.27
C GLY A 299 6.27 -0.14 31.24
N ALA A 300 5.50 0.87 31.63
CA ALA A 300 5.91 1.89 32.59
C ALA A 300 6.24 1.29 33.96
N LEU A 301 5.43 0.37 34.45
CA LEU A 301 5.73 -0.39 35.66
C LEU A 301 7.00 -1.23 35.49
N GLY A 302 7.18 -1.88 34.33
CA GLY A 302 8.40 -2.61 33.98
C GLY A 302 9.66 -1.74 34.04
N VAL A 303 9.59 -0.49 33.57
CA VAL A 303 10.66 0.52 33.65
C VAL A 303 10.90 0.94 35.09
N ALA A 304 9.85 1.24 35.87
CA ALA A 304 9.98 1.57 37.28
C ALA A 304 10.68 0.45 38.07
N LEU A 305 10.35 -0.81 37.76
CA LEU A 305 10.97 -2.00 38.33
C LEU A 305 12.47 -2.12 37.98
N LEU A 306 12.93 -1.58 36.85
CA LEU A 306 14.36 -1.55 36.50
C LEU A 306 15.18 -0.58 37.36
N ALA A 307 14.55 0.32 38.14
CA ALA A 307 15.28 1.15 39.11
C ALA A 307 16.06 0.28 40.12
N PHE A 308 15.49 -0.86 40.50
CA PHE A 308 16.08 -1.80 41.46
C PHE A 308 17.26 -2.61 40.84
N PRO A 309 18.48 -2.54 41.40
CA PRO A 309 19.64 -3.26 40.87
C PRO A 309 19.46 -4.79 40.83
N ALA A 310 18.69 -5.36 41.76
CA ALA A 310 18.35 -6.78 41.79
C ALA A 310 17.63 -7.23 40.50
N ILE A 311 16.66 -6.44 40.04
CA ILE A 311 15.90 -6.71 38.83
C ILE A 311 16.79 -6.55 37.60
N ARG A 312 17.60 -5.48 37.52
CA ARG A 312 18.56 -5.27 36.42
C ARG A 312 19.52 -6.44 36.22
N ARG A 313 19.98 -7.06 37.32
CA ARG A 313 20.87 -8.25 37.28
C ARG A 313 20.16 -9.50 36.74
N GLY A 314 18.84 -9.58 36.84
CA GLY A 314 18.03 -10.68 36.29
C GLY A 314 17.83 -10.62 34.77
N TRP A 315 18.22 -9.51 34.12
CA TRP A 315 18.16 -9.37 32.66
C TRP A 315 19.44 -9.86 32.00
N GLN A 316 19.29 -10.69 30.97
CA GLN A 316 20.41 -11.16 30.16
C GLN A 316 20.79 -10.14 29.09
N ALA A 317 22.06 -10.14 28.67
CA ALA A 317 22.55 -9.21 27.64
C ALA A 317 21.79 -9.32 26.31
N GLY A 318 21.45 -10.54 25.87
CA GLY A 318 20.66 -10.76 24.65
C GLY A 318 19.23 -10.20 24.74
N GLN A 319 18.58 -10.34 25.91
CA GLN A 319 17.24 -9.79 26.16
C GLN A 319 17.25 -8.26 26.13
N ARG A 320 18.25 -7.63 26.77
CA ARG A 320 18.44 -6.17 26.73
C ARG A 320 18.67 -5.67 25.30
N ARG A 321 19.53 -6.36 24.54
CA ARG A 321 19.78 -6.05 23.12
C ARG A 321 18.50 -6.09 22.30
N ALA A 322 17.72 -7.16 22.42
CA ALA A 322 16.46 -7.32 21.70
C ALA A 322 15.46 -6.21 22.07
N LEU A 323 15.35 -5.89 23.35
CA LEU A 323 14.51 -4.79 23.83
C LEU A 323 14.95 -3.45 23.22
N CYS A 324 16.22 -3.06 23.36
CA CYS A 324 16.74 -1.81 22.81
C CYS A 324 16.58 -1.74 21.29
N TYR A 325 16.75 -2.87 20.60
CA TYR A 325 16.55 -2.95 19.17
C TYR A 325 15.09 -2.69 18.79
N PHE A 326 14.13 -3.34 19.45
CA PHE A 326 12.70 -3.15 19.17
C PHE A 326 12.24 -1.72 19.45
N ILE A 327 12.67 -1.10 20.55
CA ILE A 327 12.29 0.29 20.82
C ILE A 327 13.00 1.25 19.85
N GLY A 328 14.26 0.99 19.47
CA GLY A 328 14.96 1.77 18.45
C GLY A 328 14.31 1.64 17.07
N ALA A 329 13.84 0.45 16.70
CA ALA A 329 13.09 0.21 15.47
C ALA A 329 11.71 0.91 15.49
N ALA A 330 11.02 0.92 16.63
CA ALA A 330 9.80 1.71 16.82
C ALA A 330 10.08 3.21 16.69
N GLY A 331 11.19 3.71 17.26
CA GLY A 331 11.63 5.09 17.11
C GLY A 331 11.93 5.46 15.66
N LEU A 332 12.62 4.57 14.92
CA LEU A 332 12.85 4.76 13.48
C LEU A 332 11.54 4.79 12.68
N ALA A 333 10.58 3.92 13.00
CA ALA A 333 9.26 3.93 12.38
C ALA A 333 8.50 5.24 12.66
N ALA A 334 8.61 5.79 13.87
CA ALA A 334 8.03 7.10 14.20
C ALA A 334 8.69 8.25 13.41
N VAL A 335 10.01 8.23 13.23
CA VAL A 335 10.71 9.20 12.37
C VAL A 335 10.29 9.05 10.90
N ALA A 336 10.15 7.80 10.43
CA ALA A 336 9.70 7.52 9.07
C ALA A 336 8.25 7.99 8.83
N PHE A 337 7.37 7.88 9.82
CA PHE A 337 6.04 8.50 9.79
C PHE A 337 6.14 10.02 9.58
N ILE A 338 6.96 10.72 10.38
CA ILE A 338 7.13 12.18 10.23
C ILE A 338 7.73 12.58 8.87
N ALA A 339 8.55 11.71 8.27
CA ALA A 339 9.25 11.98 7.00
C ALA A 339 8.54 11.44 5.75
N GLY A 340 7.46 10.66 5.89
CA GLY A 340 6.91 9.84 4.81
C GLY A 340 6.46 10.64 3.59
N ASP A 341 5.78 11.76 3.81
CA ASP A 341 5.30 12.68 2.76
C ASP A 341 6.45 13.15 1.84
N ARG A 342 7.62 13.45 2.41
CA ARG A 342 8.81 13.88 1.69
C ARG A 342 9.51 12.75 0.96
N LEU A 343 9.38 11.53 1.46
CA LEU A 343 9.87 10.32 0.83
C LEU A 343 8.96 9.85 -0.31
N GLY A 344 7.80 10.51 -0.52
CA GLY A 344 6.85 10.18 -1.58
C GLY A 344 6.04 8.91 -1.30
N VAL A 345 5.86 8.58 -0.02
CA VAL A 345 5.13 7.40 0.45
C VAL A 345 4.12 7.79 1.52
N ALA A 346 3.06 6.99 1.67
CA ALA A 346 2.02 7.25 2.66
C ALA A 346 2.61 7.16 4.08
N ASP A 347 2.69 8.30 4.76
CA ASP A 347 3.31 8.43 6.08
C ASP A 347 2.75 7.44 7.10
N ILE A 348 1.41 7.35 7.17
CA ILE A 348 0.67 6.62 8.18
C ILE A 348 1.00 5.13 8.20
N ARG A 349 1.50 4.60 7.08
CA ARG A 349 1.90 3.21 6.92
C ARG A 349 3.14 2.85 7.72
N PHE A 350 3.87 3.79 8.30
CA PHE A 350 4.96 3.48 9.23
C PHE A 350 4.48 3.34 10.68
N PHE A 351 3.38 3.99 11.07
CA PHE A 351 2.97 4.06 12.46
C PHE A 351 2.52 2.74 13.10
N PRO A 352 1.85 1.79 12.38
CA PRO A 352 1.51 0.49 12.94
C PRO A 352 2.71 -0.30 13.51
N LEU A 353 3.92 -0.10 12.95
CA LEU A 353 5.14 -0.70 13.47
C LEU A 353 5.54 -0.11 14.83
N VAL A 354 5.25 1.17 15.09
CA VAL A 354 5.45 1.80 16.39
C VAL A 354 4.60 1.09 17.45
N TRP A 355 3.31 0.86 17.15
CA TRP A 355 2.41 0.15 18.05
C TRP A 355 2.84 -1.30 18.28
N LEU A 356 3.06 -2.08 17.22
CA LEU A 356 3.40 -3.50 17.38
C LEU A 356 4.72 -3.68 18.13
N LEU A 357 5.80 -3.01 17.69
CA LEU A 357 7.11 -3.16 18.30
C LEU A 357 7.14 -2.58 19.72
N GLY A 358 6.49 -1.44 19.94
CA GLY A 358 6.35 -0.81 21.25
C GLY A 358 5.55 -1.66 22.23
N ALA A 359 4.43 -2.23 21.80
CA ALA A 359 3.59 -3.10 22.63
C ALA A 359 4.31 -4.39 23.03
N VAL A 360 5.02 -5.02 22.09
CA VAL A 360 5.85 -6.20 22.37
C VAL A 360 6.98 -5.85 23.36
N ALA A 361 7.66 -4.72 23.16
CA ALA A 361 8.71 -4.25 24.05
C ALA A 361 8.20 -3.95 25.48
N CYS A 362 7.03 -3.32 25.61
CA CYS A 362 6.38 -3.07 26.90
C CYS A 362 6.00 -4.38 27.61
N GLY A 363 5.49 -5.36 26.87
CA GLY A 363 5.19 -6.69 27.40
C GLY A 363 6.43 -7.42 27.91
N TRP A 364 7.54 -7.36 27.15
CA TRP A 364 8.83 -7.88 27.60
C TRP A 364 9.34 -7.19 28.86
N LEU A 365 9.27 -5.86 28.91
CA LEU A 365 9.66 -5.05 30.07
C LEU A 365 8.91 -5.47 31.34
N LEU A 366 7.58 -5.53 31.28
CA LEU A 366 6.78 -5.97 32.43
C LEU A 366 7.13 -7.39 32.84
N GLY A 367 6.98 -8.34 31.93
CA GLY A 367 7.06 -9.75 32.28
C GLY A 367 8.46 -10.21 32.68
N GLN A 368 9.51 -9.67 32.06
CA GLN A 368 10.88 -10.02 32.42
C GLN A 368 11.29 -9.37 33.73
N SER A 369 10.84 -8.14 34.01
CA SER A 369 11.04 -7.51 35.32
C SER A 369 10.32 -8.26 36.44
N LEU A 370 9.06 -8.69 36.23
CA LEU A 370 8.32 -9.53 37.18
C LEU A 370 9.00 -10.88 37.42
N ALA A 371 9.51 -11.52 36.37
CA ALA A 371 10.25 -12.77 36.47
C ALA A 371 11.57 -12.61 37.26
N ALA A 372 12.21 -11.43 37.15
CA ALA A 372 13.47 -11.12 37.80
C ALA A 372 13.34 -10.79 39.31
N ILE A 373 12.16 -10.37 39.78
CA ILE A 373 11.87 -10.22 41.23
C ILE A 373 12.33 -11.50 41.95
N GLY A 374 12.98 -11.41 43.12
CA GLY A 374 13.41 -12.55 43.95
C GLY A 374 14.30 -13.64 43.32
N SER A 375 14.83 -13.46 42.11
CA SER A 375 15.81 -14.36 41.49
C SER A 375 17.23 -14.18 42.06
N THR A 376 17.49 -13.05 42.72
CA THR A 376 18.82 -12.61 43.14
C THR A 376 19.04 -12.56 44.66
N GLY A 377 18.34 -13.36 45.46
CA GLY A 377 18.44 -13.22 46.93
C GLY A 377 18.06 -14.40 47.84
N SER A 378 17.72 -15.60 47.36
CA SER A 378 17.49 -16.75 48.28
C SER A 378 18.68 -17.71 48.29
N THR A 379 19.67 -17.40 49.13
CA THR A 379 20.67 -18.36 49.60
C THR A 379 20.12 -19.30 50.69
N GLY A 380 18.84 -19.16 51.08
CA GLY A 380 18.15 -20.10 51.98
C GLY A 380 17.68 -21.36 51.24
N SER A 381 17.93 -22.52 51.85
CA SER A 381 17.62 -23.88 51.42
C SER A 381 16.12 -24.25 51.42
N ASP A 382 15.22 -23.27 51.57
CA ASP A 382 13.82 -23.53 51.87
C ASP A 382 12.97 -23.64 50.58
N GLY A 383 12.84 -24.87 50.07
CA GLY A 383 12.14 -25.18 48.81
C GLY A 383 10.69 -24.71 48.77
N ALA A 384 10.01 -24.68 49.93
CA ALA A 384 8.63 -24.22 50.06
C ALA A 384 8.48 -22.71 49.79
N GLY A 385 9.42 -21.88 50.24
CA GLY A 385 9.41 -20.43 50.01
C GLY A 385 9.60 -20.06 48.54
N ARG A 386 10.50 -20.77 47.84
CA ARG A 386 10.70 -20.61 46.38
C ARG A 386 9.48 -21.04 45.57
N PHE A 387 8.81 -22.13 45.97
CA PHE A 387 7.58 -22.57 45.35
C PHE A 387 6.46 -21.54 45.52
N ARG A 388 6.21 -21.06 46.75
CA ARG A 388 5.19 -20.02 47.04
C ARG A 388 5.43 -18.75 46.25
N LEU A 389 6.68 -18.29 46.17
CA LEU A 389 7.04 -17.09 45.43
C LEU A 389 6.89 -17.25 43.91
N THR A 390 7.20 -18.43 43.38
CA THR A 390 6.98 -18.75 41.96
C THR A 390 5.48 -18.81 41.64
N ALA A 391 4.70 -19.50 42.49
CA ALA A 391 3.26 -19.60 42.38
C ALA A 391 2.57 -18.22 42.46
N ALA A 392 2.98 -17.37 43.41
CA ALA A 392 2.46 -16.01 43.53
C ALA A 392 2.71 -15.17 42.28
N ARG A 393 3.91 -15.27 41.67
CA ARG A 393 4.21 -14.56 40.41
C ARG A 393 3.41 -15.08 39.23
N THR A 394 3.23 -16.40 39.12
CA THR A 394 2.42 -16.99 38.06
C THR A 394 0.95 -16.59 38.22
N LEU A 395 0.43 -16.56 39.44
CA LEU A 395 -0.93 -16.09 39.73
C LEU A 395 -1.07 -14.59 39.43
N LEU A 396 -0.11 -13.75 39.84
CA LEU A 396 -0.11 -12.33 39.53
C LEU A 396 -0.05 -12.06 38.02
N ALA A 397 0.84 -12.76 37.31
CA ALA A 397 0.94 -12.66 35.86
C ALA A 397 -0.36 -13.12 35.19
N GLY A 398 -0.96 -14.23 35.66
CA GLY A 398 -2.26 -14.72 35.18
C GLY A 398 -3.39 -13.73 35.43
N ALA A 399 -3.50 -13.18 36.64
CA ALA A 399 -4.49 -12.17 37.00
C ALA A 399 -4.32 -10.90 36.17
N ALA A 400 -3.09 -10.43 35.96
CA ALA A 400 -2.82 -9.29 35.08
C ALA A 400 -3.19 -9.58 33.63
N CYS A 401 -2.93 -10.79 33.13
CA CYS A 401 -3.36 -11.20 31.78
C CYS A 401 -4.89 -11.22 31.64
N LEU A 402 -5.60 -11.76 32.63
CA LEU A 402 -7.07 -11.75 32.66
C LEU A 402 -7.62 -10.32 32.75
N GLY A 403 -6.99 -9.45 33.55
CA GLY A 403 -7.34 -8.03 33.63
C GLY A 403 -7.14 -7.31 32.29
N MET A 404 -6.03 -7.57 31.60
CA MET A 404 -5.77 -7.02 30.26
C MET A 404 -6.80 -7.53 29.24
N LEU A 405 -7.13 -8.82 29.25
CA LEU A 405 -8.15 -9.38 28.37
C LEU A 405 -9.54 -8.83 28.69
N GLY A 406 -9.87 -8.65 29.98
CA GLY A 406 -11.11 -8.03 30.43
C GLY A 406 -11.22 -6.55 30.05
N TRP A 407 -10.09 -5.85 29.91
CA TRP A 407 -10.04 -4.50 29.35
C TRP A 407 -10.20 -4.48 27.83
N ILE A 408 -9.50 -5.36 27.12
CA ILE A 408 -9.49 -5.41 25.65
C ILE A 408 -10.84 -5.88 25.10
N GLY A 409 -11.45 -6.91 25.70
CA GLY A 409 -12.65 -7.56 25.17
C GLY A 409 -13.80 -6.59 24.85
N PRO A 410 -14.25 -5.74 25.80
CA PRO A 410 -15.33 -4.77 25.55
C PRO A 410 -15.03 -3.70 24.49
N LEU A 411 -13.75 -3.49 24.15
CA LEU A 411 -13.30 -2.52 23.14
C LEU A 411 -13.32 -3.08 21.72
N VAL A 412 -13.55 -4.39 21.55
CA VAL A 412 -13.66 -5.04 20.23
C VAL A 412 -15.15 -5.11 19.85
N GLN A 413 -15.60 -4.22 18.97
CA GLN A 413 -17.00 -4.08 18.58
C GLN A 413 -17.18 -4.15 17.06
N LYS A 414 -16.39 -3.40 16.30
CA LYS A 414 -16.47 -3.29 14.83
C LYS A 414 -15.93 -4.51 14.11
N ALA A 415 -14.86 -5.13 14.60
CA ALA A 415 -14.19 -6.24 13.90
C ALA A 415 -15.13 -7.45 13.72
N PRO A 416 -15.95 -7.86 14.70
CA PRO A 416 -16.99 -8.87 14.50
C PRO A 416 -18.04 -8.49 13.45
N ASP A 417 -18.56 -7.26 13.47
CA ASP A 417 -19.56 -6.79 12.51
C ASP A 417 -19.02 -6.75 11.09
N TRP A 418 -17.79 -6.27 10.93
CA TRP A 418 -17.08 -6.26 9.64
C TRP A 418 -16.72 -7.68 9.20
N GLY A 419 -16.35 -8.57 10.12
CA GLY A 419 -16.14 -10.00 9.84
C GLY A 419 -17.41 -10.66 9.30
N LEU A 420 -18.56 -10.42 9.95
CA LEU A 420 -19.86 -10.90 9.50
C LEU A 420 -20.21 -10.31 8.12
N TRP A 421 -20.04 -9.01 7.93
CA TRP A 421 -20.29 -8.35 6.65
C TRP A 421 -19.40 -8.94 5.53
N ASN A 422 -18.10 -9.02 5.74
CA ASN A 422 -17.17 -9.47 4.71
C ASN A 422 -17.33 -10.94 4.38
N HIS A 423 -17.52 -11.80 5.39
CA HIS A 423 -17.48 -13.25 5.21
C HIS A 423 -18.84 -13.90 4.94
N SER A 424 -19.96 -13.22 5.23
CA SER A 424 -21.28 -13.60 4.69
C SER A 424 -21.31 -13.56 3.17
N GLY A 425 -20.45 -12.70 2.58
CA GLY A 425 -20.12 -12.68 1.17
C GLY A 425 -21.14 -11.96 0.28
N LEU A 426 -20.84 -11.92 -1.03
CA LEU A 426 -21.61 -11.18 -2.04
C LEU A 426 -23.07 -11.63 -2.11
N ASP A 427 -23.33 -12.94 -2.05
CA ASP A 427 -24.68 -13.51 -2.18
C ASP A 427 -25.63 -13.10 -1.06
N ALA A 428 -25.08 -12.69 0.10
CA ALA A 428 -25.86 -12.18 1.22
C ALA A 428 -26.14 -10.67 1.14
N LYS A 429 -25.70 -9.97 0.07
CA LYS A 429 -25.80 -8.51 -0.02
C LYS A 429 -27.11 -8.05 -0.64
N PRO A 430 -27.77 -7.02 -0.07
CA PRO A 430 -29.13 -6.62 -0.45
C PRO A 430 -29.36 -6.47 -1.96
N GLN A 431 -28.43 -5.85 -2.67
CA GLN A 431 -28.58 -5.54 -4.10
C GLN A 431 -27.81 -6.47 -5.03
N TRP A 432 -27.13 -7.49 -4.50
CA TRP A 432 -26.33 -8.40 -5.31
C TRP A 432 -27.18 -9.18 -6.30
N HIS A 433 -28.34 -9.66 -5.86
CA HIS A 433 -29.27 -10.39 -6.73
C HIS A 433 -29.73 -9.52 -7.91
N ASN A 434 -30.12 -8.27 -7.67
CA ASN A 434 -30.55 -7.33 -8.72
C ASN A 434 -29.42 -7.04 -9.72
N LEU A 435 -28.19 -6.84 -9.24
CA LEU A 435 -27.02 -6.68 -10.10
C LEU A 435 -26.77 -7.93 -10.97
N SER A 436 -26.86 -9.12 -10.37
CA SER A 436 -26.56 -10.39 -11.05
C SER A 436 -27.53 -10.70 -12.21
N GLN A 437 -28.77 -10.19 -12.16
CA GLN A 437 -29.74 -10.30 -13.25
C GLN A 437 -29.26 -9.61 -14.54
N LEU A 438 -28.35 -8.64 -14.44
CA LEU A 438 -27.76 -7.93 -15.57
C LEU A 438 -26.53 -8.62 -16.16
N PHE A 439 -25.97 -9.64 -15.50
CA PHE A 439 -24.76 -10.33 -15.98
C PHE A 439 -24.90 -10.91 -17.39
N PRO A 440 -26.03 -11.51 -17.80
CA PRO A 440 -26.21 -11.97 -19.18
C PRO A 440 -26.10 -10.84 -20.22
N ALA A 441 -26.60 -9.64 -19.90
CA ALA A 441 -26.52 -8.47 -20.78
C ALA A 441 -25.12 -7.83 -20.83
N MET A 442 -24.32 -8.02 -19.77
CA MET A 442 -22.94 -7.53 -19.70
C MET A 442 -21.92 -8.54 -20.23
N ARG A 443 -22.29 -9.81 -20.43
CA ARG A 443 -21.34 -10.88 -20.79
C ARG A 443 -20.61 -10.59 -22.10
N GLY A 444 -19.34 -10.99 -22.16
CA GLY A 444 -18.51 -10.87 -23.37
C GLY A 444 -17.38 -11.89 -23.36
N ASN A 445 -16.23 -11.48 -23.89
CA ASN A 445 -14.95 -12.18 -23.82
C ASN A 445 -13.83 -11.19 -23.49
N LEU A 446 -12.61 -11.69 -23.28
CA LEU A 446 -11.43 -10.91 -22.90
C LEU A 446 -11.12 -9.69 -23.79
N TRP A 447 -11.61 -9.68 -25.02
CA TRP A 447 -11.31 -8.69 -26.05
C TRP A 447 -12.55 -7.94 -26.54
N SER A 448 -13.69 -8.16 -25.88
CA SER A 448 -14.89 -7.37 -26.14
C SER A 448 -14.65 -5.92 -25.70
N PRO A 449 -15.38 -4.95 -26.30
CA PRO A 449 -15.38 -3.58 -25.79
C PRO A 449 -15.64 -3.54 -24.29
N ARG A 450 -14.89 -2.66 -23.63
CA ARG A 450 -14.84 -2.58 -22.17
C ARG A 450 -16.14 -2.01 -21.62
N LEU A 451 -16.43 -2.38 -20.37
CA LEU A 451 -17.51 -1.79 -19.59
C LEU A 451 -16.93 -0.75 -18.62
N ALA A 452 -17.59 0.39 -18.49
CA ALA A 452 -17.33 1.36 -17.42
C ALA A 452 -18.51 1.34 -16.44
N PHE A 453 -18.30 1.75 -15.20
CA PHE A 453 -19.39 1.79 -14.22
C PHE A 453 -19.35 3.04 -13.35
N GLU A 454 -20.55 3.47 -12.96
CA GLU A 454 -20.69 4.58 -12.02
C GLU A 454 -20.07 4.22 -10.66
N HIS A 455 -19.27 5.13 -10.12
CA HIS A 455 -19.00 5.15 -8.70
C HIS A 455 -20.18 5.76 -7.96
N ASP A 456 -20.75 5.00 -7.03
CA ASP A 456 -21.78 5.46 -6.12
C ASP A 456 -21.52 4.90 -4.71
N PRO A 457 -21.52 5.72 -3.64
CA PRO A 457 -21.35 5.23 -2.27
C PRO A 457 -22.36 4.14 -1.85
N LEU A 458 -23.56 4.12 -2.44
CA LEU A 458 -24.57 3.10 -2.20
C LEU A 458 -24.19 1.73 -2.77
N ASN A 459 -23.18 1.63 -3.65
CA ASN A 459 -22.60 0.35 -4.04
C ASN A 459 -22.06 -0.43 -2.82
N ASN A 460 -21.92 0.19 -1.65
CA ASN A 460 -21.66 -0.58 -0.43
C ASN A 460 -22.69 -1.71 -0.20
N ASP A 461 -23.96 -1.57 -0.62
CA ASP A 461 -24.99 -2.60 -0.44
C ASP A 461 -24.93 -3.79 -1.44
N ILE A 462 -23.97 -3.78 -2.36
CA ILE A 462 -23.50 -4.96 -3.11
C ILE A 462 -22.19 -5.52 -2.52
N GLY A 463 -21.88 -5.11 -1.28
CA GLY A 463 -20.80 -5.65 -0.46
C GLY A 463 -19.60 -4.72 -0.26
N SER A 464 -19.34 -3.81 -1.18
CA SER A 464 -18.31 -2.77 -1.13
C SER A 464 -18.56 -1.76 -2.25
N THR A 465 -18.19 -0.50 -2.04
CA THR A 465 -18.20 0.50 -3.12
C THR A 465 -17.33 0.10 -4.32
N ARG A 466 -16.42 -0.85 -4.11
CA ARG A 466 -15.48 -1.35 -5.12
C ARG A 466 -15.84 -2.71 -5.72
N SER A 467 -16.96 -3.33 -5.31
CA SER A 467 -17.36 -4.67 -5.78
C SER A 467 -17.40 -4.81 -7.31
N LEU A 468 -17.73 -3.72 -8.02
CA LEU A 468 -17.84 -3.71 -9.48
C LEU A 468 -16.49 -3.90 -10.20
N GLU A 469 -15.37 -3.59 -9.55
CA GLU A 469 -14.02 -3.83 -10.10
C GLU A 469 -13.74 -5.32 -10.34
N ALA A 470 -14.47 -6.21 -9.66
CA ALA A 470 -14.34 -7.66 -9.84
C ALA A 470 -15.27 -8.24 -10.90
N LEU A 471 -16.14 -7.45 -11.54
CA LEU A 471 -17.10 -7.89 -12.56
C LEU A 471 -16.53 -8.86 -13.62
N PRO A 472 -15.31 -8.67 -14.16
CA PRO A 472 -14.77 -9.59 -15.17
C PRO A 472 -14.79 -11.07 -14.76
N MET A 473 -14.73 -11.37 -13.45
CA MET A 473 -14.80 -12.74 -12.94
C MET A 473 -16.17 -13.40 -13.17
N PHE A 474 -17.23 -12.61 -13.33
CA PHE A 474 -18.60 -13.06 -13.56
C PHE A 474 -19.04 -12.91 -15.03
N LEU A 475 -18.32 -12.09 -15.81
CA LEU A 475 -18.71 -11.69 -17.17
C LEU A 475 -17.94 -12.42 -18.28
N ASN A 476 -17.44 -13.63 -18.01
CA ASN A 476 -16.61 -14.39 -18.93
C ASN A 476 -15.36 -13.60 -19.37
N HIS A 477 -14.68 -12.98 -18.40
CA HIS A 477 -13.50 -12.14 -18.58
C HIS A 477 -13.70 -10.88 -19.42
N ARG A 478 -14.95 -10.45 -19.71
CA ARG A 478 -15.16 -9.15 -20.35
C ARG A 478 -14.47 -8.05 -19.53
N PRO A 479 -13.57 -7.26 -20.12
CA PRO A 479 -12.85 -6.25 -19.37
C PRO A 479 -13.77 -5.12 -18.90
N VAL A 480 -13.41 -4.56 -17.75
CA VAL A 480 -13.90 -3.26 -17.27
C VAL A 480 -12.79 -2.22 -17.36
N LEU A 481 -13.11 -0.94 -17.23
CA LEU A 481 -12.08 0.11 -17.17
C LEU A 481 -11.41 0.13 -15.79
N GLU A 482 -12.20 0.14 -14.73
CA GLU A 482 -11.76 0.36 -13.37
C GLU A 482 -11.14 -0.90 -12.73
N GLY A 483 -10.35 -0.72 -11.67
CA GLY A 483 -9.72 -1.83 -10.98
C GLY A 483 -9.09 -1.42 -9.65
N LEU A 484 -8.46 -2.38 -8.97
CA LEU A 484 -7.95 -2.18 -7.62
C LEU A 484 -6.64 -1.38 -7.59
N TYR A 485 -5.67 -1.84 -8.37
CA TYR A 485 -4.28 -1.37 -8.32
C TYR A 485 -4.04 -0.11 -9.18
N MET A 486 -4.84 0.92 -8.93
CA MET A 486 -4.83 2.19 -9.67
C MET A 486 -3.47 2.88 -9.68
N GLU A 487 -2.71 2.81 -8.58
CA GLU A 487 -1.37 3.41 -8.47
C GLU A 487 -0.32 2.67 -9.30
N SER A 488 -0.63 1.45 -9.73
CA SER A 488 0.22 0.61 -10.58
C SER A 488 -0.24 0.58 -12.03
N ALA A 489 -1.30 1.33 -12.37
CA ALA A 489 -1.92 1.34 -13.68
C ALA A 489 -1.65 2.66 -14.40
N VAL A 490 -0.95 2.60 -15.52
CA VAL A 490 -0.60 3.80 -16.30
C VAL A 490 -1.82 4.52 -16.88
N LEU A 491 -2.90 3.78 -17.19
CA LEU A 491 -4.17 4.35 -17.64
C LEU A 491 -5.10 4.76 -16.48
N GLY A 492 -4.71 4.50 -15.22
CA GLY A 492 -5.50 4.82 -14.03
C GLY A 492 -6.04 6.26 -14.03
N PRO A 493 -5.20 7.29 -14.21
CA PRO A 493 -5.66 8.68 -14.23
C PRO A 493 -6.76 8.97 -15.26
N ALA A 494 -6.58 8.51 -16.51
CA ALA A 494 -7.56 8.69 -17.57
C ALA A 494 -8.87 7.95 -17.27
N ILE A 495 -8.79 6.76 -16.69
CA ILE A 495 -9.97 5.97 -16.36
C ILE A 495 -10.79 6.59 -15.23
N TYR A 496 -10.16 7.10 -14.17
CA TYR A 496 -10.88 7.82 -13.12
C TYR A 496 -11.46 9.17 -13.60
N GLN A 497 -10.82 9.80 -14.59
CA GLN A 497 -11.45 10.94 -15.29
C GLN A 497 -12.75 10.51 -15.98
N VAL A 498 -12.77 9.43 -16.76
CA VAL A 498 -14.00 8.94 -17.41
C VAL A 498 -15.04 8.48 -16.39
N GLN A 499 -14.64 7.78 -15.32
CA GLN A 499 -15.54 7.42 -14.23
C GLN A 499 -16.22 8.68 -13.66
N SER A 500 -15.49 9.78 -13.52
CA SER A 500 -16.07 11.02 -13.03
C SER A 500 -17.07 11.67 -13.97
N GLU A 501 -16.89 11.48 -15.28
CA GLU A 501 -17.77 12.03 -16.31
C GLU A 501 -19.10 11.26 -16.42
N ILE A 502 -19.17 10.04 -15.88
CA ILE A 502 -20.41 9.22 -15.85
C ILE A 502 -21.05 9.13 -14.45
N SER A 503 -20.36 9.58 -13.40
CA SER A 503 -20.83 9.40 -12.02
C SER A 503 -21.36 10.70 -11.43
N ALA A 504 -22.52 10.64 -10.77
CA ALA A 504 -23.04 11.80 -10.02
C ALA A 504 -22.21 12.06 -8.75
N ARG A 505 -21.66 11.00 -8.14
CA ARG A 505 -20.84 11.04 -6.93
C ARG A 505 -19.50 10.34 -7.17
N PRO A 506 -18.61 10.91 -7.99
CA PRO A 506 -17.41 10.24 -8.44
C PRO A 506 -16.42 9.96 -7.31
N SER A 507 -15.60 8.93 -7.48
CA SER A 507 -14.39 8.77 -6.67
C SER A 507 -13.20 9.45 -7.35
N SER A 508 -12.30 10.01 -6.56
CA SER A 508 -11.03 10.57 -7.07
C SER A 508 -9.87 10.10 -6.20
N PRO A 509 -9.56 8.78 -6.21
CA PRO A 509 -8.60 8.20 -5.27
C PRO A 509 -7.15 8.59 -5.55
N LEU A 510 -6.84 9.02 -6.78
CA LEU A 510 -5.51 9.47 -7.18
C LEU A 510 -5.32 10.97 -6.87
N VAL A 511 -4.81 11.29 -5.67
CA VAL A 511 -4.64 12.68 -5.19
C VAL A 511 -3.86 13.57 -6.17
N ARG A 512 -2.89 13.00 -6.90
CA ARG A 512 -2.08 13.72 -7.91
C ARG A 512 -2.83 14.02 -9.21
N PHE A 513 -3.96 13.34 -9.45
CA PHE A 513 -4.75 13.39 -10.67
C PHE A 513 -6.24 13.58 -10.31
N PRO A 514 -6.62 14.76 -9.78
CA PRO A 514 -7.99 15.00 -9.36
C PRO A 514 -8.95 14.87 -10.54
N SER A 515 -9.99 14.05 -10.36
CA SER A 515 -10.98 13.77 -11.40
C SER A 515 -11.95 14.94 -11.59
N GLY A 516 -12.69 14.92 -12.70
CA GLY A 516 -13.67 15.94 -13.08
C GLY A 516 -15.04 15.76 -12.42
N SER A 517 -16.07 16.10 -13.19
CA SER A 517 -17.48 16.04 -12.80
C SER A 517 -18.31 15.39 -13.90
N LEU A 518 -19.54 15.01 -13.57
CA LEU A 518 -20.51 14.46 -14.52
C LEU A 518 -20.59 15.28 -15.82
N ASP A 519 -20.25 14.64 -16.94
CA ASP A 519 -20.17 15.22 -18.28
C ASP A 519 -20.42 14.14 -19.35
N PRO A 520 -21.68 13.78 -19.62
CA PRO A 520 -22.03 12.74 -20.59
C PRO A 520 -21.50 12.99 -22.01
N GLN A 521 -21.33 14.25 -22.41
CA GLN A 521 -20.84 14.57 -23.75
C GLN A 521 -19.36 14.22 -23.90
N PHE A 522 -18.54 14.53 -22.89
CA PHE A 522 -17.13 14.18 -22.95
C PHE A 522 -16.90 12.70 -22.67
N ALA A 523 -17.69 12.12 -21.75
CA ALA A 523 -17.69 10.68 -21.47
C ALA A 523 -17.86 9.85 -22.76
N ALA A 524 -18.82 10.19 -23.62
CA ALA A 524 -19.06 9.49 -24.88
C ALA A 524 -17.80 9.43 -25.77
N ARG A 525 -17.03 10.52 -25.82
CA ARG A 525 -15.80 10.62 -26.62
C ARG A 525 -14.68 9.80 -26.00
N HIS A 526 -14.49 9.92 -24.69
CA HIS A 526 -13.46 9.15 -23.98
C HIS A 526 -13.74 7.66 -23.96
N LEU A 527 -14.99 7.24 -23.77
CA LEU A 527 -15.40 5.84 -23.82
C LEU A 527 -15.06 5.23 -25.19
N ASN A 528 -15.40 5.90 -26.29
CA ASN A 528 -15.01 5.45 -27.64
C ASN A 528 -13.49 5.35 -27.77
N PHE A 529 -12.75 6.37 -27.32
CA PHE A 529 -11.29 6.39 -27.37
C PHE A 529 -10.62 5.30 -26.52
N LEU A 530 -11.20 4.95 -25.36
CA LEU A 530 -10.75 3.88 -24.47
C LEU A 530 -11.28 2.49 -24.88
N HIS A 531 -11.96 2.37 -26.02
CA HIS A 531 -12.59 1.12 -26.49
C HIS A 531 -13.57 0.55 -25.45
N ALA A 532 -14.39 1.42 -24.86
CA ALA A 532 -15.48 1.08 -23.96
C ALA A 532 -16.82 1.48 -24.58
N ASP A 533 -17.77 0.54 -24.67
CA ASP A 533 -19.07 0.78 -25.34
C ASP A 533 -20.25 0.80 -24.37
N THR A 534 -20.07 0.33 -23.14
CA THR A 534 -21.15 0.06 -22.19
C THR A 534 -20.89 0.76 -20.86
N VAL A 535 -21.92 1.40 -20.30
CA VAL A 535 -21.90 1.98 -18.95
C VAL A 535 -22.95 1.32 -18.06
N LEU A 536 -22.57 0.96 -16.84
CA LEU A 536 -23.46 0.48 -15.77
C LEU A 536 -23.70 1.62 -14.78
N LEU A 537 -24.95 2.07 -14.66
CA LEU A 537 -25.34 3.20 -13.81
C LEU A 537 -26.31 2.75 -12.72
N ARG A 538 -26.34 3.51 -11.62
CA ARG A 538 -27.18 3.27 -10.45
C ARG A 538 -27.99 4.50 -10.04
N SER A 539 -27.34 5.67 -9.92
CA SER A 539 -28.01 6.87 -9.42
C SER A 539 -29.05 7.39 -10.41
N SER A 540 -30.13 7.99 -9.92
CA SER A 540 -31.11 8.68 -10.76
C SER A 540 -30.48 9.83 -11.53
N GLU A 541 -29.56 10.54 -10.90
CA GLU A 541 -28.89 11.73 -11.41
C GLU A 541 -27.98 11.39 -12.60
N ALA A 542 -27.14 10.36 -12.47
CA ALA A 542 -26.32 9.89 -13.59
C ALA A 542 -27.17 9.33 -14.73
N ARG A 543 -28.23 8.56 -14.42
CA ARG A 543 -29.16 8.04 -15.43
C ARG A 543 -29.84 9.17 -16.21
N ASN A 544 -30.40 10.16 -15.52
CA ASN A 544 -31.06 11.30 -16.15
C ASN A 544 -30.09 12.11 -17.02
N ALA A 545 -28.84 12.29 -16.57
CA ALA A 545 -27.82 13.00 -17.36
C ALA A 545 -27.42 12.21 -18.63
N ILE A 546 -27.22 10.90 -18.51
CA ILE A 546 -26.86 10.01 -19.62
C ILE A 546 -28.00 9.90 -20.63
N GLU A 547 -29.24 9.72 -20.17
CA GLU A 547 -30.43 9.69 -21.03
C GLU A 547 -30.67 11.06 -21.71
N GLY A 548 -30.59 12.15 -20.96
CA GLY A 548 -30.76 13.52 -21.46
C GLY A 548 -29.70 13.95 -22.48
N SER A 549 -28.53 13.31 -22.49
CA SER A 549 -27.50 13.57 -23.50
C SER A 549 -27.89 13.10 -24.90
N GLY A 550 -28.79 12.12 -25.01
CA GLY A 550 -29.15 11.49 -26.28
C GLY A 550 -28.06 10.63 -26.94
N LEU A 551 -26.88 10.49 -26.32
CA LEU A 551 -25.71 9.77 -26.86
C LEU A 551 -25.68 8.27 -26.53
N PHE A 552 -26.55 7.81 -25.64
CA PHE A 552 -26.59 6.44 -25.16
C PHE A 552 -27.98 5.82 -25.36
N ILE A 553 -28.04 4.48 -25.42
CA ILE A 553 -29.28 3.69 -25.52
C ILE A 553 -29.35 2.77 -24.32
N LYS A 554 -30.44 2.81 -23.56
CA LYS A 554 -30.71 1.84 -22.49
C LYS A 554 -30.90 0.45 -23.10
N THR A 555 -30.16 -0.54 -22.61
CA THR A 555 -30.15 -1.91 -23.14
C THR A 555 -30.73 -2.94 -22.19
N ALA A 556 -30.62 -2.73 -20.88
CA ALA A 556 -31.20 -3.58 -19.84
C ALA A 556 -31.33 -2.80 -18.52
N GLU A 557 -32.21 -3.26 -17.63
CA GLU A 557 -32.45 -2.62 -16.34
C GLU A 557 -32.90 -3.67 -15.30
N ALA A 558 -32.35 -3.55 -14.09
CA ALA A 558 -32.74 -4.29 -12.90
C ALA A 558 -32.51 -3.37 -11.70
N ASN A 559 -33.57 -2.70 -11.25
CA ASN A 559 -33.47 -1.63 -10.26
C ASN A 559 -32.63 -2.05 -9.02
N PRO A 560 -31.70 -1.20 -8.55
CA PRO A 560 -31.47 0.19 -8.96
C PRO A 560 -30.52 0.37 -10.17
N PHE A 561 -30.11 -0.70 -10.84
CA PHE A 561 -29.09 -0.65 -11.89
C PHE A 561 -29.68 -0.59 -13.29
N ALA A 562 -29.04 0.15 -14.19
CA ALA A 562 -29.37 0.20 -15.61
C ALA A 562 -28.11 0.19 -16.48
N LEU A 563 -28.20 -0.48 -17.63
CA LEU A 563 -27.14 -0.59 -18.62
C LEU A 563 -27.44 0.27 -19.84
N TYR A 564 -26.44 1.04 -20.26
CA TYR A 564 -26.52 1.87 -21.44
C TYR A 564 -25.37 1.57 -22.38
N ARG A 565 -25.65 1.52 -23.68
CA ARG A 565 -24.65 1.37 -24.73
C ARG A 565 -24.48 2.69 -25.48
N LEU A 566 -23.23 3.03 -25.79
CA LEU A 566 -22.86 4.22 -26.55
C LEU A 566 -23.37 4.11 -27.99
N LYS A 567 -24.02 5.17 -28.50
CA LYS A 567 -24.39 5.28 -29.92
C LYS A 567 -23.15 5.58 -30.76
N ASN A 568 -23.16 5.13 -32.02
CA ASN A 568 -22.09 5.40 -33.00
C ASN A 568 -20.69 4.97 -32.53
N PHE A 569 -20.58 3.86 -31.79
CA PHE A 569 -19.31 3.29 -31.38
C PHE A 569 -18.55 2.71 -32.59
N ASP A 570 -17.39 3.27 -32.90
CA ASP A 570 -16.57 2.94 -34.09
C ASP A 570 -15.12 2.54 -33.74
N SER A 571 -14.88 2.24 -32.47
CA SER A 571 -13.57 1.95 -31.90
C SER A 571 -13.14 0.49 -32.09
N SER A 572 -11.86 0.29 -32.43
CA SER A 572 -11.17 -1.02 -32.50
C SER A 572 -9.97 -1.06 -31.56
N LEU A 573 -9.48 -2.26 -31.20
CA LEU A 573 -8.36 -2.41 -30.26
C LEU A 573 -7.06 -1.89 -30.87
N ALA A 574 -6.84 -2.12 -32.17
CA ALA A 574 -5.74 -1.55 -32.94
C ALA A 574 -6.28 -0.65 -34.07
N GLN A 575 -5.84 0.61 -34.11
CA GLN A 575 -6.36 1.60 -35.04
C GLN A 575 -5.25 2.46 -35.66
N VAL A 576 -5.33 2.72 -36.96
CA VAL A 576 -4.40 3.64 -37.65
C VAL A 576 -4.63 5.06 -37.17
N VAL A 577 -3.56 5.78 -36.81
CA VAL A 577 -3.65 7.15 -36.32
C VAL A 577 -3.69 8.13 -37.48
N THR A 578 -4.81 8.85 -37.59
CA THR A 578 -5.02 9.92 -38.59
C THR A 578 -4.95 11.32 -37.98
N GLN A 579 -5.12 11.46 -36.66
CA GLN A 579 -5.01 12.76 -35.99
C GLN A 579 -3.56 13.26 -35.94
N PRO A 580 -3.32 14.59 -35.94
CA PRO A 580 -1.98 15.15 -35.79
C PRO A 580 -1.23 14.56 -34.59
N LEU A 581 0.05 14.25 -34.78
CA LEU A 581 0.90 13.79 -33.68
C LEU A 581 1.69 14.96 -33.10
N GLN A 582 1.82 15.01 -31.78
CA GLN A 582 2.69 15.96 -31.11
C GLN A 582 3.72 15.22 -30.25
N LEU A 583 5.00 15.39 -30.57
CA LEU A 583 6.08 14.85 -29.77
C LEU A 583 6.19 15.60 -28.44
N ARG A 584 6.27 14.87 -27.34
CA ARG A 584 6.37 15.38 -25.97
C ARG A 584 7.52 14.69 -25.22
N PRO A 585 8.18 15.36 -24.26
CA PRO A 585 9.23 14.75 -23.46
C PRO A 585 8.71 13.61 -22.57
N LEU A 586 9.56 12.61 -22.30
CA LEU A 586 9.26 11.55 -21.33
C LEU A 586 9.21 12.04 -19.87
N ALA A 587 9.85 13.17 -19.56
CA ALA A 587 9.74 13.76 -18.23
C ALA A 587 8.30 14.22 -17.97
N ASP A 588 7.76 13.84 -16.80
CA ASP A 588 6.39 14.16 -16.35
C ASP A 588 5.28 13.78 -17.36
N TRP A 589 5.54 12.75 -18.18
CA TRP A 589 4.66 12.35 -19.28
C TRP A 589 3.24 12.00 -18.80
N MET A 590 3.08 11.38 -17.62
CA MET A 590 1.76 11.02 -17.08
C MET A 590 0.92 12.26 -16.75
N GLN A 591 1.56 13.31 -16.22
CA GLN A 591 0.89 14.58 -15.91
C GLN A 591 0.49 15.31 -17.19
N ASP A 592 1.38 15.35 -18.19
CA ASP A 592 1.08 15.92 -19.50
C ASP A 592 -0.05 15.14 -20.21
N ALA A 593 0.01 13.81 -20.19
CA ALA A 593 -0.97 12.92 -20.78
C ALA A 593 -2.34 13.09 -20.14
N PHE A 594 -2.40 13.15 -18.81
CA PHE A 594 -3.64 13.41 -18.10
C PHE A 594 -4.20 14.82 -18.38
N ALA A 595 -3.34 15.83 -18.45
CA ALA A 595 -3.74 17.19 -18.80
C ALA A 595 -4.26 17.29 -20.24
N TRP A 596 -3.65 16.57 -21.19
CA TRP A 596 -4.18 16.43 -22.55
C TRP A 596 -5.55 15.76 -22.55
N PHE A 597 -5.66 14.60 -21.89
CA PHE A 597 -6.86 13.77 -21.92
C PHE A 597 -8.09 14.53 -21.43
N ARG A 598 -8.00 15.24 -20.30
CA ARG A 598 -9.16 15.94 -19.73
C ARG A 598 -9.44 17.33 -20.31
N THR A 599 -8.67 17.80 -21.30
CA THR A 599 -8.87 19.13 -21.90
C THR A 599 -9.42 18.98 -23.32
N ARG A 600 -10.69 19.34 -23.52
CA ARG A 600 -11.42 19.20 -24.80
C ARG A 600 -10.62 19.73 -26.00
N SER A 601 -10.13 20.97 -25.91
CA SER A 601 -9.38 21.61 -27.00
C SER A 601 -8.08 20.90 -27.36
N ARG A 602 -7.40 20.27 -26.39
CA ARG A 602 -6.17 19.50 -26.63
C ARG A 602 -6.47 18.10 -27.15
N PHE A 603 -7.47 17.46 -26.57
CA PHE A 603 -7.91 16.11 -26.96
C PHE A 603 -8.36 16.06 -28.42
N ASP A 604 -9.02 17.11 -28.91
CA ASP A 604 -9.41 17.27 -30.32
C ASP A 604 -8.24 17.57 -31.28
N ALA A 605 -7.21 18.27 -30.80
CA ALA A 605 -6.21 18.87 -31.68
C ALA A 605 -5.11 17.89 -32.11
N TYR A 606 -4.68 16.98 -31.21
CA TYR A 606 -3.53 16.11 -31.47
C TYR A 606 -3.50 14.86 -30.58
N LEU A 607 -2.69 13.86 -30.93
CA LEU A 607 -2.26 12.76 -30.06
C LEU A 607 -0.84 13.04 -29.54
N PRO A 608 -0.62 13.15 -28.22
CA PRO A 608 0.73 13.23 -27.69
C PRO A 608 1.44 11.89 -27.80
N VAL A 609 2.69 11.91 -28.22
CA VAL A 609 3.61 10.75 -28.26
C VAL A 609 4.85 11.11 -27.46
N TYR A 610 5.25 10.24 -26.53
CA TYR A 610 6.31 10.51 -25.56
C TYR A 610 7.59 9.78 -25.95
N GLY A 611 8.67 10.54 -26.13
CA GLY A 611 9.92 9.99 -26.67
C GLY A 611 10.98 11.06 -26.97
N GLN A 612 12.13 10.61 -27.46
CA GLN A 612 13.16 11.47 -28.07
C GLN A 612 13.23 11.16 -29.57
N ASP A 613 13.48 12.18 -30.40
CA ASP A 613 13.86 12.06 -31.82
C ASP A 613 12.94 11.15 -32.67
N LEU A 614 11.62 11.35 -32.54
CA LEU A 614 10.62 10.59 -33.30
C LEU A 614 10.19 11.36 -34.55
N ALA A 615 10.70 10.97 -35.72
CA ALA A 615 10.21 11.44 -37.02
C ALA A 615 8.89 10.75 -37.41
N LEU A 616 7.86 10.86 -36.56
CA LEU A 616 6.56 10.24 -36.76
C LEU A 616 5.62 11.21 -37.49
N ARG A 617 4.91 10.69 -38.49
CA ARG A 617 3.84 11.41 -39.19
C ARG A 617 2.54 10.61 -39.10
N PRO A 618 1.39 11.25 -38.86
CA PRO A 618 0.11 10.56 -38.91
C PRO A 618 -0.17 10.06 -40.32
N HIS A 619 -1.02 9.04 -40.41
CA HIS A 619 -1.48 8.52 -41.69
C HIS A 619 -2.24 9.60 -42.48
N GLN A 620 -1.99 9.67 -43.78
CA GLN A 620 -2.65 10.60 -44.68
C GLN A 620 -3.83 9.91 -45.36
N GLY A 621 -5.01 10.53 -45.31
CA GLY A 621 -6.23 9.98 -45.90
C GLY A 621 -7.06 9.14 -44.92
N SER A 622 -7.96 8.30 -45.45
CA SER A 622 -8.83 7.45 -44.65
C SER A 622 -8.03 6.33 -43.99
N ALA A 623 -8.27 6.11 -42.69
CA ALA A 623 -7.65 5.02 -41.94
C ALA A 623 -8.07 3.66 -42.54
N PRO A 624 -7.14 2.83 -43.04
CA PRO A 624 -7.49 1.48 -43.46
C PRO A 624 -7.83 0.61 -42.24
N ALA A 625 -8.68 -0.39 -42.46
CA ALA A 625 -9.04 -1.35 -41.42
C ALA A 625 -7.83 -2.19 -41.02
N VAL A 626 -7.65 -2.35 -39.71
CA VAL A 626 -6.68 -3.27 -39.12
C VAL A 626 -7.38 -4.59 -38.85
N ARG A 627 -6.75 -5.71 -39.19
CA ARG A 627 -7.30 -7.04 -38.93
C ARG A 627 -6.59 -7.67 -37.74
N GLU A 628 -7.29 -7.81 -36.62
CA GLU A 628 -6.80 -8.57 -35.48
C GLU A 628 -6.78 -10.07 -35.82
N VAL A 629 -5.61 -10.71 -35.70
CA VAL A 629 -5.40 -12.12 -36.06
C VAL A 629 -5.51 -13.02 -34.83
N SER A 630 -4.84 -12.63 -33.74
CA SER A 630 -4.83 -13.39 -32.50
C SER A 630 -4.62 -12.49 -31.30
N LEU A 631 -5.43 -12.70 -30.26
CA LEU A 631 -5.35 -11.97 -29.00
C LEU A 631 -5.25 -12.97 -27.84
N GLN A 632 -4.07 -13.00 -27.22
CA GLN A 632 -3.73 -13.79 -26.04
C GLN A 632 -3.26 -12.86 -24.92
N ARG A 633 -3.29 -13.31 -23.66
CA ARG A 633 -2.90 -12.48 -22.51
C ARG A 633 -1.49 -11.89 -22.63
N ASN A 634 -0.57 -12.68 -23.18
CA ASN A 634 0.84 -12.34 -23.33
C ASN A 634 1.25 -12.10 -24.80
N ALA A 635 0.31 -12.10 -25.75
CA ALA A 635 0.63 -11.86 -27.15
C ALA A 635 -0.54 -11.25 -27.93
N LEU A 636 -0.24 -10.25 -28.76
CA LEU A 636 -1.18 -9.62 -29.68
C LEU A 636 -0.60 -9.71 -31.10
N VAL A 637 -1.39 -10.23 -32.03
CA VAL A 637 -1.06 -10.31 -33.46
C VAL A 637 -2.13 -9.62 -34.28
N PHE A 638 -1.74 -8.68 -35.13
CA PHE A 638 -2.64 -8.00 -36.07
C PHE A 638 -1.96 -7.76 -37.42
N GLU A 639 -2.76 -7.64 -38.47
CA GLU A 639 -2.32 -7.32 -39.83
C GLU A 639 -2.80 -5.92 -40.24
N THR A 640 -1.97 -5.22 -41.00
CA THR A 640 -2.27 -3.89 -41.55
C THR A 640 -1.70 -3.71 -42.95
N THR A 641 -2.37 -2.89 -43.76
CA THR A 641 -1.86 -2.41 -45.05
C THR A 641 -1.14 -1.06 -44.95
N ALA A 642 -1.37 -0.30 -43.87
CA ALA A 642 -0.72 0.99 -43.61
C ALA A 642 0.70 0.82 -43.01
N ILE A 643 1.59 0.13 -43.72
CA ILE A 643 2.99 -0.07 -43.28
C ILE A 643 3.69 1.30 -43.17
N GLY A 644 4.50 1.49 -42.13
CA GLY A 644 5.20 2.74 -41.83
C GLY A 644 4.32 3.83 -41.21
N SER A 645 3.00 3.63 -41.12
CA SER A 645 2.09 4.57 -40.46
C SER A 645 1.89 4.20 -38.98
N PRO A 646 1.68 5.15 -38.06
CA PRO A 646 1.46 4.85 -36.65
C PRO A 646 0.11 4.18 -36.37
N HIS A 647 0.11 3.16 -35.52
CA HIS A 647 -1.06 2.43 -35.02
C HIS A 647 -1.16 2.59 -33.51
N LEU A 648 -2.30 3.09 -33.04
CA LEU A 648 -2.62 3.16 -31.63
C LEU A 648 -3.23 1.83 -31.21
N ILE A 649 -2.58 1.17 -30.25
CA ILE A 649 -3.09 -0.02 -29.59
C ILE A 649 -3.72 0.43 -28.28
N LYS A 650 -5.04 0.28 -28.15
CA LYS A 650 -5.84 0.71 -26.99
C LYS A 650 -5.64 -0.23 -25.80
N MET A 651 -4.39 -0.51 -25.47
CA MET A 651 -3.91 -1.28 -24.33
C MET A 651 -2.79 -0.51 -23.64
N ALA A 652 -2.70 -0.62 -22.33
CA ALA A 652 -1.70 0.06 -21.52
C ALA A 652 -0.27 -0.31 -21.95
N TYR A 653 0.60 0.69 -22.01
CA TYR A 653 2.03 0.49 -22.23
C TYR A 653 2.71 -0.15 -21.01
N HIS A 654 3.66 -1.04 -21.26
CA HIS A 654 4.59 -1.53 -20.24
C HIS A 654 5.91 -1.97 -20.90
N PRO A 655 7.10 -1.76 -20.28
CA PRO A 655 8.40 -2.15 -20.86
C PRO A 655 8.58 -3.65 -21.13
N ARG A 656 7.70 -4.48 -20.57
CA ARG A 656 7.68 -5.93 -20.82
C ARG A 656 6.95 -6.28 -22.12
N TRP A 657 6.13 -5.39 -22.68
CA TRP A 657 5.63 -5.53 -24.05
C TRP A 657 6.74 -5.22 -25.04
N GLN A 658 7.05 -6.19 -25.89
CA GLN A 658 8.14 -6.13 -26.86
C GLN A 658 7.58 -6.42 -28.24
N LEU A 659 8.07 -5.68 -29.23
CA LEU A 659 7.76 -5.93 -30.63
C LEU A 659 8.66 -7.06 -31.13
N ALA A 660 8.07 -8.20 -31.47
CA ALA A 660 8.79 -9.33 -32.08
C ALA A 660 8.93 -9.16 -33.60
N SER A 661 8.03 -8.38 -34.20
CA SER A 661 8.04 -7.94 -35.61
C SER A 661 8.96 -6.73 -35.82
N GLN A 662 9.30 -6.42 -37.07
CA GLN A 662 10.06 -5.21 -37.45
C GLN A 662 9.21 -3.94 -37.26
N GLY A 663 9.79 -2.93 -36.62
CA GLY A 663 9.11 -1.67 -36.33
C GLY A 663 9.60 -0.99 -35.06
N SER A 664 8.76 -0.13 -34.50
CA SER A 664 9.03 0.55 -33.22
C SER A 664 7.79 0.64 -32.34
N LEU A 665 8.00 0.68 -31.03
CA LEU A 665 6.97 0.77 -30.00
C LEU A 665 7.23 2.02 -29.13
N HIS A 666 6.21 2.85 -28.97
CA HIS A 666 6.25 4.12 -28.25
C HIS A 666 5.09 4.25 -27.25
N ILE A 667 5.16 5.26 -26.39
CA ILE A 667 4.08 5.63 -25.48
C ILE A 667 3.26 6.75 -26.12
N ALA A 668 1.95 6.59 -26.20
CA ALA A 668 1.02 7.63 -26.66
C ALA A 668 -0.04 7.95 -25.60
N GLY A 669 -0.62 9.14 -25.66
CA GLY A 669 -1.67 9.58 -24.73
C GLY A 669 -2.85 8.59 -24.66
N PRO A 670 -3.35 8.24 -23.46
CA PRO A 670 -2.95 8.71 -22.13
C PRO A 670 -1.97 7.76 -21.40
N GLY A 671 -1.32 6.86 -22.12
CA GLY A 671 -0.53 5.73 -21.60
C GLY A 671 -0.68 4.46 -22.45
N PHE A 672 -1.12 4.61 -23.70
CA PHE A 672 -1.29 3.54 -24.67
C PHE A 672 0.02 3.17 -25.36
N MET A 673 0.04 1.99 -25.97
CA MET A 673 1.08 1.58 -26.89
C MET A 673 0.83 2.18 -28.28
N LEU A 674 1.85 2.77 -28.89
CA LEU A 674 1.85 3.20 -30.28
C LEU A 674 2.88 2.39 -31.06
N VAL A 675 2.43 1.64 -32.06
CA VAL A 675 3.30 0.82 -32.91
C VAL A 675 3.47 1.47 -34.26
N VAL A 676 4.68 1.47 -34.80
CA VAL A 676 4.95 1.83 -36.20
C VAL A 676 5.51 0.60 -36.90
N PRO A 677 4.69 -0.11 -37.69
CA PRO A 677 5.08 -1.36 -38.30
C PRO A 677 5.96 -1.15 -39.53
N GLN A 678 6.94 -2.02 -39.73
CA GLN A 678 7.74 -2.09 -40.96
C GLN A 678 7.38 -3.30 -41.83
N GLU A 679 6.42 -4.12 -41.38
CA GLU A 679 5.93 -5.29 -42.09
C GLU A 679 4.42 -5.46 -41.87
N LYS A 680 3.80 -6.39 -42.63
CA LYS A 680 2.34 -6.57 -42.66
C LYS A 680 1.77 -7.18 -41.38
N GLU A 681 2.41 -8.22 -40.85
CA GLU A 681 1.99 -8.91 -39.62
C GLU A 681 2.78 -8.35 -38.44
N ILE A 682 2.07 -7.82 -37.45
CA ILE A 682 2.67 -7.24 -36.25
C ILE A 682 2.46 -8.22 -35.11
N ARG A 683 3.54 -8.50 -34.36
CA ARG A 683 3.49 -9.36 -33.17
C ARG A 683 4.07 -8.65 -31.96
N LEU A 684 3.22 -8.39 -30.98
CA LEU A 684 3.59 -7.91 -29.65
C LEU A 684 3.60 -9.08 -28.66
N VAL A 685 4.63 -9.16 -27.82
CA VAL A 685 4.78 -10.23 -26.81
C VAL A 685 5.13 -9.62 -25.45
N TYR A 686 4.45 -10.08 -24.40
CA TYR A 686 4.73 -9.70 -23.02
C TYR A 686 5.75 -10.67 -22.39
N GLY A 687 6.96 -10.18 -22.12
CA GLY A 687 8.12 -10.98 -21.71
C GLY A 687 8.78 -10.51 -20.42
N HIS A 688 10.12 -10.60 -20.34
CA HIS A 688 10.92 -10.08 -19.24
C HIS A 688 12.00 -9.12 -19.78
N THR A 689 12.30 -8.07 -19.02
CA THR A 689 13.44 -7.18 -19.28
C THR A 689 14.77 -7.89 -18.97
N LEU A 690 15.90 -7.30 -19.36
CA LEU A 690 17.21 -7.82 -19.00
C LEU A 690 17.39 -7.86 -17.47
N VAL A 691 17.02 -6.79 -16.77
CA VAL A 691 17.05 -6.73 -15.30
C VAL A 691 16.17 -7.81 -14.69
N GLY A 692 14.98 -8.05 -15.25
CA GLY A 692 14.12 -9.16 -14.84
C GLY A 692 14.79 -10.53 -14.97
N LYS A 693 15.48 -10.81 -16.08
CA LYS A 693 16.22 -12.07 -16.29
C LYS A 693 17.38 -12.23 -15.31
N LEU A 694 18.15 -11.16 -15.07
CA LEU A 694 19.24 -11.15 -14.09
C LEU A 694 18.71 -11.37 -12.67
N GLY A 695 17.60 -10.71 -12.32
CA GLY A 695 16.93 -10.88 -11.03
C GLY A 695 16.47 -12.31 -10.79
N MET A 696 15.84 -12.96 -11.79
CA MET A 696 15.43 -14.37 -11.69
C MET A 696 16.64 -15.30 -11.49
N THR A 697 17.74 -15.02 -12.19
CA THR A 697 19.00 -15.78 -12.03
C THR A 697 19.58 -15.60 -10.63
N ALA A 698 19.60 -14.37 -10.11
CA ALA A 698 20.04 -14.07 -8.75
C ALA A 698 19.18 -14.79 -7.70
N SER A 699 17.85 -14.78 -7.85
CA SER A 699 16.93 -15.52 -6.97
C SER A 699 17.21 -17.01 -6.96
N ALA A 700 17.41 -17.62 -8.14
CA ALA A 700 17.70 -19.04 -8.25
C ALA A 700 19.02 -19.41 -7.55
N LEU A 701 20.09 -18.65 -7.80
CA LEU A 701 21.39 -18.88 -7.16
C LEU A 701 21.33 -18.66 -5.65
N ALA A 702 20.61 -17.63 -5.19
CA ALA A 702 20.41 -17.35 -3.77
C ALA A 702 19.60 -18.44 -3.06
N LEU A 703 18.60 -19.01 -3.74
CA LEU A 703 17.83 -20.16 -3.24
C LEU A 703 18.72 -21.40 -3.10
N LEU A 704 19.51 -21.72 -4.14
CA LEU A 704 20.47 -22.84 -4.12
C LEU A 704 21.51 -22.66 -3.01
N LEU A 705 22.05 -21.45 -2.84
CA LEU A 705 22.95 -21.11 -1.75
C LEU A 705 22.29 -21.32 -0.39
N SER A 706 21.03 -20.89 -0.23
CA SER A 706 20.27 -21.07 1.02
C SER A 706 20.07 -22.55 1.35
N ILE A 707 19.68 -23.36 0.37
CA ILE A 707 19.55 -24.82 0.51
C ILE A 707 20.89 -25.46 0.89
N PHE A 708 21.97 -25.09 0.20
CA PHE A 708 23.32 -25.57 0.49
C PHE A 708 23.78 -25.23 1.92
N LEU A 709 23.56 -23.99 2.36
CA LEU A 709 23.89 -23.55 3.72
C LEU A 709 23.08 -24.28 4.79
N LEU A 710 21.78 -24.53 4.54
CA LEU A 710 20.92 -25.34 5.41
C LEU A 710 21.42 -26.79 5.50
N TRP A 711 21.76 -27.40 4.36
CA TRP A 711 22.29 -28.76 4.30
C TRP A 711 23.64 -28.90 5.02
N ARG A 712 24.57 -27.97 4.79
CA ARG A 712 25.87 -27.94 5.48
C ARG A 712 25.72 -27.72 6.99
N GLY A 713 24.74 -26.91 7.39
CA GLY A 713 24.39 -26.66 8.79
C GLY A 713 23.92 -27.91 9.53
N ARG A 714 23.25 -28.85 8.85
CA ARG A 714 22.81 -30.14 9.43
C ARG A 714 23.94 -31.13 9.65
N ARG A 715 25.03 -31.05 8.87
CA ARG A 715 26.15 -32.02 8.87
C ARG A 715 27.30 -31.66 9.80
N ARG A 716 27.38 -30.42 10.29
CA ARG A 716 28.38 -30.06 11.29
C ARG A 716 27.91 -30.58 12.66
N PRO A 717 28.67 -31.45 13.35
CA PRO A 717 28.40 -31.70 14.76
C PRO A 717 28.44 -30.34 15.47
N THR A 718 27.42 -30.05 16.27
CA THR A 718 27.43 -28.94 17.20
C THR A 718 28.51 -29.18 18.23
N GLN A 719 29.79 -28.97 17.87
CA GLN A 719 30.75 -28.47 18.84
C GLN A 719 30.16 -27.14 19.28
N LEU A 720 29.54 -27.13 20.46
CA LEU A 720 29.16 -25.92 21.15
C LEU A 720 30.43 -25.09 21.24
N PRO A 721 30.57 -23.99 20.47
CA PRO A 721 31.57 -23.01 20.85
C PRO A 721 31.18 -22.64 22.27
N GLN A 722 32.14 -22.63 23.21
CA GLN A 722 31.93 -21.93 24.48
C GLN A 722 31.26 -20.62 24.12
N ALA A 723 30.00 -20.43 24.57
CA ALA A 723 29.36 -19.14 24.43
C ALA A 723 30.39 -18.17 24.97
N ALA A 724 30.92 -17.28 24.13
CA ALA A 724 31.82 -16.24 24.61
C ALA A 724 31.07 -15.64 25.79
N GLN A 725 31.59 -15.84 27.00
CA GLN A 725 30.98 -15.30 28.20
C GLN A 725 30.91 -13.81 27.93
N VAL A 726 29.71 -13.31 27.60
CA VAL A 726 29.44 -11.88 27.70
C VAL A 726 29.22 -11.63 29.19
N GLU A 727 30.27 -11.91 29.96
CA GLU A 727 30.46 -11.47 31.33
C GLU A 727 31.06 -10.08 31.24
N THR A 728 30.21 -9.10 30.96
CA THR A 728 30.16 -7.83 31.66
C THR A 728 28.80 -7.19 31.36
N GLY A 729 28.19 -6.59 32.38
CA GLY A 729 27.16 -5.59 32.10
C GLY A 729 27.77 -4.49 31.23
N ILE A 730 27.01 -3.97 30.28
CA ILE A 730 27.45 -2.82 29.47
C ILE A 730 27.83 -1.71 30.46
N GLY A 731 29.11 -1.37 30.56
CA GLY A 731 29.55 -0.27 31.40
C GLY A 731 28.92 1.04 30.92
N ALA A 732 28.94 2.11 31.73
CA ALA A 732 28.35 3.40 31.36
C ALA A 732 28.81 3.90 29.98
N ARG A 733 30.05 3.62 29.59
CA ARG A 733 30.62 3.97 28.27
C ARG A 733 30.05 3.16 27.09
N GLY A 734 29.54 1.96 27.32
CA GLY A 734 28.92 1.15 26.27
C GLY A 734 27.51 1.62 25.89
N TRP A 735 26.88 2.47 26.71
CA TRP A 735 25.58 3.09 26.41
C TRP A 735 25.68 4.32 25.49
N VAL A 736 26.84 4.96 25.42
CA VAL A 736 27.08 6.15 24.60
C VAL A 736 26.66 5.98 23.13
N PRO A 737 27.08 4.93 22.38
CA PRO A 737 26.67 4.77 20.99
C PRO A 737 25.17 4.54 20.83
N VAL A 738 24.53 3.86 21.79
CA VAL A 738 23.08 3.66 21.80
C VAL A 738 22.42 5.03 22.01
N ALA A 739 22.77 5.76 23.07
CA ALA A 739 22.21 7.09 23.33
C ALA A 739 22.41 8.06 22.16
N ALA A 740 23.58 8.04 21.51
CA ALA A 740 23.85 8.86 20.32
C ALA A 740 22.95 8.49 19.14
N GLY A 741 22.70 7.20 18.90
CA GLY A 741 21.77 6.76 17.85
C GLY A 741 20.34 7.24 18.11
N TRP A 742 19.90 7.23 19.37
CA TRP A 742 18.58 7.74 19.75
C TRP A 742 18.50 9.26 19.63
N LEU A 743 19.55 9.99 20.03
CA LEU A 743 19.63 11.43 19.81
C LEU A 743 19.60 11.78 18.32
N ALA A 744 20.27 11.00 17.46
CA ALA A 744 20.22 11.20 16.02
C ALA A 744 18.81 11.00 15.46
N LEU A 745 18.05 10.00 15.93
CA LEU A 745 16.64 9.82 15.56
C LEU A 745 15.78 11.01 16.02
N LEU A 746 15.99 11.51 17.24
CA LEU A 746 15.27 12.68 17.74
C LEU A 746 15.57 13.95 16.93
N VAL A 747 16.84 14.20 16.62
CA VAL A 747 17.26 15.34 15.79
C VAL A 747 16.68 15.21 14.37
N ALA A 748 16.71 14.02 13.78
CA ALA A 748 16.10 13.77 12.47
C ALA A 748 14.58 14.01 12.51
N GLY A 749 13.88 13.49 13.51
CA GLY A 749 12.44 13.70 13.69
C GLY A 749 12.08 15.19 13.85
N ALA A 750 12.84 15.92 14.67
CA ALA A 750 12.65 17.36 14.84
C ALA A 750 12.90 18.13 13.53
N TYR A 751 13.95 17.78 12.79
CA TYR A 751 14.25 18.38 11.48
C TYR A 751 13.11 18.17 10.48
N PHE A 752 12.58 16.95 10.36
CA PHE A 752 11.48 16.66 9.43
C PHE A 752 10.18 17.34 9.84
N ALA A 753 9.85 17.33 11.13
CA ALA A 753 8.67 18.02 11.65
C ALA A 753 8.72 19.53 11.39
N LEU A 754 9.81 20.20 11.77
CA LEU A 754 9.96 21.66 11.62
C LEU A 754 9.97 22.14 10.16
N ASN A 755 10.22 21.23 9.22
CA ASN A 755 10.23 21.56 7.80
C ASN A 755 9.07 20.91 7.03
N SER A 756 8.02 20.40 7.68
CA SER A 756 6.90 19.77 6.97
C SER A 756 6.11 20.80 6.13
N PRO A 757 5.99 20.61 4.79
CA PRO A 757 5.16 21.50 3.95
C PRO A 757 3.68 21.43 4.33
N GLU A 758 3.20 20.25 4.77
CA GLU A 758 1.80 20.04 5.12
C GLU A 758 1.44 20.70 6.45
N GLN A 759 2.34 20.70 7.44
CA GLN A 759 2.12 21.48 8.67
C GLN A 759 2.05 22.98 8.39
N VAL A 760 2.88 23.50 7.48
CA VAL A 760 2.81 24.91 7.06
C VAL A 760 1.49 25.21 6.36
N TYR A 761 1.01 24.30 5.51
CA TYR A 761 -0.29 24.44 4.84
C TYR A 761 -1.46 24.42 5.83
N LEU A 762 -1.48 23.48 6.79
CA LEU A 762 -2.50 23.40 7.84
C LEU A 762 -2.50 24.65 8.73
N ALA A 763 -1.33 25.17 9.10
CA ALA A 763 -1.24 26.45 9.81
C ALA A 763 -1.81 27.62 8.98
N GLY A 764 -1.72 27.55 7.65
CA GLY A 764 -2.40 28.48 6.74
C GLY A 764 -3.92 28.40 6.87
N TRP A 765 -4.48 27.19 6.97
CA TRP A 765 -5.90 26.97 7.22
C TRP A 765 -6.36 27.42 8.61
N GLU A 766 -5.56 27.19 9.65
CA GLU A 766 -5.85 27.71 11.00
C GLU A 766 -5.94 29.24 10.99
N ALA A 767 -5.00 29.91 10.32
CA ALA A 767 -5.03 31.36 10.13
C ALA A 767 -6.24 31.80 9.29
N MET A 768 -6.58 31.04 8.24
CA MET A 768 -7.75 31.28 7.39
C MET A 768 -9.05 31.24 8.18
N ASN A 769 -9.25 30.20 8.99
CA ASN A 769 -10.42 30.01 9.85
C ASN A 769 -10.51 31.05 10.96
N ALA A 770 -9.37 31.58 11.40
CA ALA A 770 -9.29 32.70 12.34
C ALA A 770 -9.43 34.08 11.68
N ASN A 771 -9.76 34.16 10.39
CA ASN A 771 -9.85 35.39 9.58
C ASN A 771 -8.54 36.20 9.53
N LYS A 772 -7.38 35.58 9.78
CA LYS A 772 -6.05 36.20 9.69
C LYS A 772 -5.46 36.05 8.29
N TYR A 773 -6.08 36.70 7.31
CA TYR A 773 -5.83 36.46 5.89
C TYR A 773 -4.40 36.76 5.42
N GLN A 774 -3.74 37.78 5.97
CA GLN A 774 -2.35 38.09 5.62
C GLN A 774 -1.38 37.03 6.14
N GLU A 775 -1.61 36.52 7.35
CA GLU A 775 -0.84 35.39 7.91
C GLU A 775 -1.07 34.13 7.06
N ALA A 776 -2.33 33.82 6.74
CA ALA A 776 -2.68 32.70 5.88
C ALA A 776 -1.97 32.78 4.52
N SER A 777 -1.94 33.97 3.89
CA SER A 777 -1.22 34.21 2.63
C SER A 777 0.28 33.87 2.75
N GLU A 778 0.98 34.30 3.80
CA GLU A 778 2.40 33.97 3.96
C GLU A 778 2.63 32.47 4.17
N LYS A 779 1.74 31.79 4.91
CA LYS A 779 1.79 30.34 5.09
C LYS A 779 1.55 29.59 3.78
N PHE A 780 0.51 29.94 3.02
CA PHE A 780 0.22 29.30 1.72
C PHE A 780 1.33 29.57 0.70
N LYS A 781 1.95 30.74 0.70
CA LYS A 781 3.12 31.06 -0.14
C LYS A 781 4.30 30.17 0.19
N ARG A 782 4.60 29.99 1.48
CA ARG A 782 5.67 29.08 1.92
C ARG A 782 5.33 27.62 1.58
N ALA A 783 4.08 27.19 1.79
CA ALA A 783 3.62 25.86 1.40
C ALA A 783 3.76 25.63 -0.12
N TYR A 784 3.38 26.60 -0.95
CA TYR A 784 3.53 26.55 -2.42
C TYR A 784 4.99 26.37 -2.85
N ALA A 785 5.93 27.05 -2.18
CA ALA A 785 7.36 26.91 -2.46
C ALA A 785 7.92 25.54 -2.04
N MET A 786 7.39 24.94 -0.96
CA MET A 786 7.89 23.69 -0.38
C MET A 786 7.23 22.44 -0.97
N ARG A 787 5.94 22.51 -1.36
CA ARG A 787 5.19 21.40 -1.95
C ARG A 787 5.76 21.06 -3.33
N LYS A 788 5.87 19.76 -3.63
CA LYS A 788 6.40 19.24 -4.90
C LYS A 788 5.30 18.88 -5.91
N PRO A 789 4.24 18.13 -5.56
CA PRO A 789 3.27 17.66 -6.55
C PRO A 789 2.48 18.82 -7.18
N PRO A 790 2.28 18.82 -8.51
CA PRO A 790 1.53 19.88 -9.19
C PRO A 790 0.15 20.14 -8.60
N ALA A 791 -0.63 19.10 -8.29
CA ALA A 791 -1.96 19.25 -7.67
C ALA A 791 -1.91 19.96 -6.31
N LYS A 792 -0.95 19.60 -5.44
CA LYS A 792 -0.77 20.24 -4.13
C LYS A 792 -0.27 21.69 -4.26
N LYS A 793 0.54 21.98 -5.30
CA LYS A 793 1.00 23.35 -5.60
C LYS A 793 -0.13 24.20 -6.15
N GLU A 794 -0.95 23.66 -7.05
CA GLU A 794 -2.17 24.31 -7.57
C GLU A 794 -3.10 24.70 -6.42
N GLU A 795 -3.40 23.75 -5.52
CA GLU A 795 -4.22 24.00 -4.34
C GLU A 795 -3.60 25.10 -3.45
N ALA A 796 -2.30 25.02 -3.14
CA ALA A 796 -1.64 26.03 -2.33
C ALA A 796 -1.67 27.42 -3.00
N LEU A 797 -1.53 27.50 -4.32
CA LEU A 797 -1.62 28.74 -5.09
C LEU A 797 -3.05 29.29 -5.13
N PHE A 798 -4.05 28.42 -5.24
CA PHE A 798 -5.46 28.80 -5.15
C PHE A 798 -5.76 29.44 -3.79
N TRP A 799 -5.41 28.78 -2.70
CA TRP A 799 -5.63 29.31 -1.35
C TRP A 799 -4.80 30.55 -1.06
N LEU A 800 -3.59 30.65 -1.64
CA LEU A 800 -2.79 31.87 -1.62
C LEU A 800 -3.50 33.03 -2.32
N ALA A 801 -4.11 32.80 -3.49
CA ALA A 801 -4.90 33.81 -4.20
C ALA A 801 -6.14 34.21 -3.37
N LYS A 802 -6.87 33.21 -2.85
CA LYS A 802 -8.10 33.40 -2.07
C LYS A 802 -7.86 34.14 -0.76
N SER A 803 -6.76 33.84 -0.07
CA SER A 803 -6.39 34.58 1.16
C SER A 803 -6.05 36.04 0.85
N SER A 804 -5.42 36.34 -0.29
CA SER A 804 -5.17 37.74 -0.66
C SER A 804 -6.44 38.47 -1.06
N GLU A 805 -7.38 37.80 -1.74
CA GLU A 805 -8.70 38.35 -2.06
C GLU A 805 -9.44 38.75 -0.78
N LEU A 806 -9.59 37.80 0.16
CA LEU A 806 -10.29 38.03 1.41
C LEU A 806 -9.56 39.01 2.35
N GLY A 807 -8.23 39.10 2.23
CA GLY A 807 -7.40 40.08 2.92
C GLY A 807 -7.38 41.48 2.29
N GLY A 808 -8.17 41.75 1.23
CA GLY A 808 -8.24 43.05 0.57
C GLY A 808 -7.07 43.37 -0.36
N GLN A 809 -6.16 42.43 -0.61
CA GLN A 809 -4.98 42.60 -1.48
C GLN A 809 -5.30 42.27 -2.94
N ARG A 810 -6.22 43.03 -3.53
CA ARG A 810 -6.87 42.71 -4.82
C ARG A 810 -5.91 42.50 -6.00
N GLU A 811 -4.93 43.38 -6.20
CA GLU A 811 -3.95 43.23 -7.29
C GLU A 811 -3.11 41.96 -7.14
N GLN A 812 -2.74 41.61 -5.91
CA GLN A 812 -2.01 40.37 -5.64
C GLN A 812 -2.87 39.15 -5.91
N ALA A 813 -4.15 39.18 -5.53
CA ALA A 813 -5.09 38.10 -5.80
C ALA A 813 -5.24 37.86 -7.32
N LYS A 814 -5.45 38.92 -8.10
CA LYS A 814 -5.57 38.83 -9.57
C LYS A 814 -4.31 38.25 -10.22
N ALA A 815 -3.13 38.71 -9.81
CA ALA A 815 -1.86 38.18 -10.32
C ALA A 815 -1.71 36.67 -10.02
N ARG A 816 -2.11 36.22 -8.83
CA ARG A 816 -2.03 34.81 -8.41
C ARG A 816 -3.07 33.93 -9.12
N TYR A 817 -4.30 34.42 -9.29
CA TYR A 817 -5.29 33.70 -10.10
C TYR A 817 -4.83 33.57 -11.55
N ARG A 818 -4.22 34.62 -12.13
CA ARG A 818 -3.65 34.56 -13.47
C ARG A 818 -2.50 33.54 -13.56
N GLU A 819 -1.58 33.55 -12.58
CA GLU A 819 -0.53 32.53 -12.48
C GLU A 819 -1.11 31.11 -12.45
N LEU A 820 -2.20 30.91 -11.69
CA LEU A 820 -2.88 29.62 -11.63
C LEU A 820 -3.46 29.21 -12.99
N ILE A 821 -4.17 30.13 -13.65
CA ILE A 821 -4.83 29.92 -14.95
C ILE A 821 -3.81 29.59 -16.06
N GLU A 822 -2.63 30.20 -16.01
CA GLU A 822 -1.57 30.00 -17.01
C GLU A 822 -0.81 28.70 -16.79
N ARG A 823 -0.59 28.29 -15.54
CA ARG A 823 0.29 27.16 -15.20
C ARG A 823 -0.43 25.84 -14.99
N TYR A 824 -1.69 25.88 -14.59
CA TYR A 824 -2.44 24.70 -14.18
C TYR A 824 -3.70 24.52 -15.01
N HIS A 825 -4.17 23.28 -14.99
CA HIS A 825 -5.40 22.89 -15.67
C HIS A 825 -6.42 22.28 -14.69
N GLY A 826 -6.09 22.12 -13.40
CA GLY A 826 -6.72 21.17 -12.46
C GLY A 826 -8.05 21.60 -11.88
N PHE A 827 -8.38 20.99 -10.73
CA PHE A 827 -9.67 21.14 -10.06
C PHE A 827 -10.00 22.60 -9.72
N TRP A 828 -9.00 23.40 -9.38
CA TRP A 828 -9.19 24.78 -8.93
C TRP A 828 -9.29 25.78 -10.09
N LEU A 829 -9.01 25.34 -11.33
CA LEU A 829 -9.01 26.20 -12.50
C LEU A 829 -10.38 26.85 -12.80
N PRO A 830 -11.51 26.12 -12.90
CA PRO A 830 -12.78 26.76 -13.24
C PRO A 830 -13.22 27.82 -12.22
N GLU A 831 -12.93 27.61 -10.93
CA GLU A 831 -13.17 28.62 -9.89
C GLU A 831 -12.25 29.84 -10.06
N ALA A 832 -10.96 29.61 -10.28
CA ALA A 832 -9.99 30.69 -10.51
C ALA A 832 -10.32 31.54 -11.75
N LEU A 833 -10.75 30.91 -12.85
CA LEU A 833 -11.23 31.59 -14.06
C LEU A 833 -12.41 32.51 -13.73
N TYR A 834 -13.44 31.96 -13.10
CA TYR A 834 -14.63 32.71 -12.70
C TYR A 834 -14.29 33.89 -11.78
N THR A 835 -13.51 33.65 -10.73
CA THR A 835 -13.16 34.68 -9.74
C THR A 835 -12.29 35.76 -10.36
N TYR A 836 -11.33 35.41 -11.22
CA TYR A 836 -10.54 36.40 -11.95
C TYR A 836 -11.40 37.29 -12.85
N ILE A 837 -12.36 36.69 -13.59
CA ILE A 837 -13.30 37.43 -14.44
C ILE A 837 -14.13 38.41 -13.60
N LEU A 838 -14.65 37.96 -12.46
CA LEU A 838 -15.43 38.78 -11.54
C LEU A 838 -14.63 39.99 -11.05
N LEU A 839 -13.40 39.77 -10.58
CA LEU A 839 -12.52 40.82 -10.08
C LEU A 839 -12.14 41.83 -11.18
N GLU A 840 -11.95 41.41 -12.42
CA GLU A 840 -11.67 42.35 -13.54
C GLU A 840 -12.95 43.07 -14.02
N HIS A 841 -14.12 42.45 -13.94
CA HIS A 841 -15.41 43.10 -14.22
C HIS A 841 -15.70 44.24 -13.24
N GLU A 842 -15.44 44.02 -11.95
CA GLU A 842 -15.53 45.05 -10.91
C GLU A 842 -14.53 46.21 -11.14
N ASP A 843 -13.44 45.99 -11.88
CA ASP A 843 -12.49 47.03 -12.32
C ASP A 843 -12.89 47.69 -13.67
N GLY A 844 -14.05 47.35 -14.21
CA GLY A 844 -14.54 47.87 -15.49
C GLY A 844 -13.87 47.26 -16.73
N LYS A 845 -13.06 46.20 -16.58
CA LYS A 845 -12.25 45.60 -17.67
C LYS A 845 -12.93 44.40 -18.35
N ARG A 846 -14.23 44.50 -18.64
CA ARG A 846 -15.03 43.41 -19.24
C ARG A 846 -14.49 42.89 -20.59
N ALA A 847 -13.88 43.74 -21.41
CA ALA A 847 -13.33 43.30 -22.70
C ALA A 847 -12.09 42.39 -22.54
N ALA A 848 -11.28 42.62 -21.52
CA ALA A 848 -10.04 41.88 -21.28
C ALA A 848 -10.29 40.47 -20.72
N THR A 849 -11.49 40.20 -20.18
CA THR A 849 -11.87 38.91 -19.61
C THR A 849 -12.47 37.94 -20.62
N LEU A 850 -12.76 38.40 -21.86
CA LEU A 850 -13.43 37.60 -22.88
C LEU A 850 -12.74 36.25 -23.19
N PRO A 851 -11.40 36.17 -23.34
CA PRO A 851 -10.73 34.89 -23.58
C PRO A 851 -10.87 33.91 -22.41
N TYR A 852 -10.92 34.41 -21.17
CA TYR A 852 -11.08 33.58 -19.98
C TYR A 852 -12.52 33.05 -19.85
N ALA A 853 -13.50 33.89 -20.17
CA ALA A 853 -14.91 33.49 -20.22
C ALA A 853 -15.16 32.44 -21.29
N GLN A 854 -14.56 32.61 -22.48
CA GLN A 854 -14.62 31.64 -23.56
C GLN A 854 -14.00 30.31 -23.13
N ARG A 855 -12.79 30.33 -22.56
CA ARG A 855 -12.13 29.14 -22.05
C ARG A 855 -12.97 28.41 -21.00
N LEU A 856 -13.59 29.12 -20.05
CA LEU A 856 -14.43 28.51 -19.03
C LEU A 856 -15.65 27.79 -19.64
N ARG A 857 -16.31 28.40 -20.63
CA ARG A 857 -17.45 27.80 -21.34
C ARG A 857 -17.06 26.62 -22.21
N GLU A 858 -15.92 26.69 -22.88
CA GLU A 858 -15.45 25.64 -23.79
C GLU A 858 -14.90 24.42 -23.04
N GLU A 859 -14.08 24.64 -22.01
CA GLU A 859 -13.45 23.56 -21.25
C GLU A 859 -14.40 22.97 -20.19
N TYR A 860 -15.32 23.77 -19.63
CA TYR A 860 -16.17 23.38 -18.49
C TYR A 860 -17.65 23.73 -18.66
N PRO A 861 -18.32 23.38 -19.78
CA PRO A 861 -19.66 23.88 -20.12
C PRO A 861 -20.73 23.62 -19.05
N ASN A 862 -20.67 22.47 -18.38
CA ASN A 862 -21.67 22.05 -17.40
C ASN A 862 -21.27 22.37 -15.94
N ASN A 863 -20.11 22.99 -15.71
CA ASN A 863 -19.59 23.25 -14.38
C ASN A 863 -20.37 24.37 -13.67
N ARG A 864 -20.45 24.30 -12.33
CA ARG A 864 -21.14 25.30 -11.49
C ARG A 864 -20.66 26.73 -11.75
N TRP A 865 -19.37 26.92 -12.04
CA TRP A 865 -18.76 28.23 -12.24
C TRP A 865 -19.11 28.83 -13.60
N THR A 866 -19.30 27.99 -14.62
CA THR A 866 -19.80 28.41 -15.94
C THR A 866 -21.24 28.87 -15.85
N LYS A 867 -22.10 28.12 -15.14
CA LYS A 867 -23.50 28.52 -14.89
C LYS A 867 -23.60 29.87 -14.19
N LYS A 868 -22.79 30.07 -13.13
CA LYS A 868 -22.70 31.36 -12.43
C LYS A 868 -22.20 32.49 -13.34
N LEU A 869 -21.25 32.20 -14.24
CA LEU A 869 -20.78 33.20 -15.22
C LEU A 869 -21.89 33.61 -16.18
N ASP A 870 -22.73 32.67 -16.61
CA ASP A 870 -23.84 32.97 -17.53
C ASP A 870 -25.00 33.70 -16.84
N GLU A 871 -25.11 33.60 -15.51
CA GLU A 871 -26.03 34.38 -14.69
C GLU A 871 -25.54 35.83 -14.43
N LEU A 872 -24.22 36.07 -14.49
CA LEU A 872 -23.60 37.40 -14.39
C LEU A 872 -23.86 38.22 -15.66
N LYS A 873 -24.96 38.98 -15.67
CA LYS A 873 -25.28 39.97 -16.71
C LYS A 873 -24.57 41.31 -16.47
#